data_AF-A0A933IYF8-F1
#
_entry.id   AF-A0A933IYF8-F1
#
_cell.length_a   1.000
_cell.length_b   1.000
_cell.length_c   1.000
_cell.angle_alpha   90.00
_cell.angle_beta   90.00
_cell.angle_gamma   90.00
#
_symmetry.space_group_name_H-M   'P 1'
#
loop_
_entity.id
_entity.type
_entity.pdbx_description
1 polymer ?
#
loop_
_entity_poly.entity_id
_entity_poly.type
_entity_poly.pdbx_seq_one_letter_code
_entity_poly.pdbx_strand_id
1 'polypeptide(L)'
;MNAASIVLRPAQAIFAAWIALFILILANGYTLNLLWLPADAAAVLVLVLIQASLLARWLAVRHVRIAGDALELAGFLLVVVGVWIYFVYPALPTLLPPSYSGDPALHYAFTSKVFATGRIIADDPGGPSLIAATLAHWLGQSPLRVMHPVAALWLALTAGGIYGIACAILPDRKESKVVALGAVFALFVAWNYFAGLALGANYFFSQIAGQLFIVAFVWVLCEYRESEDTVWEILLIGSLLSVGVLYPLWIGLPGALLAWEMVDAWRRNEASRARTQRTARLAVIAALVVGAAFLLNGRQFIPTLGRIQLGGTVLGPTLDALGGPLLVLCALAGLLIARGQERLRVVVALTVFTLLQTLALLGTRVFLGGGQYWFNKSFFLWIFPLALCAVIALARAMDWLSRLIPRRLVASAPGLITVFALLAAITLFARPAPSYAVLDESDIQVALWAKSHLNTRHVNYIGSKSLTGLWLGVGLWEEELPGDLLADLAALGPKTFEEWYDAPGWGEYVFVSSRQKIPAGLNVTVLYRQGDSMIAQKASTTSHPPSDDPPARFGNVLALRDYALPRQTVGAGEVLSFTTTVEARQVPPRRVAWRLTLRDSQNDSAAELQVDPFDNQFPLQRWPDGAAVSQKFRFPLPADIQPGLYDLKIGLYYVGSGDAVGYRMNDGTVDDVLDLGQVKVALPTPDLASIARVDRTFGEGIMLLGYQIEKPSPIRPGDSVNVTLYWQCLRAMPQDYSVFVHLVDEAGAMRAQHDSPPRGGTYPTSIWDRGEIIGDTHTIVVPREPSPSTYRLAVGMYAWPNLQRLPAGNGDQVVLPLTIKIDP
;
A
#
# COMPACT_ATOMS: atom_id res chain seq x y z
N MET A 1 17.41 11.81 -58.16
CA MET A 1 16.58 12.66 -57.26
C MET A 1 17.50 13.15 -56.15
N ASN A 2 17.81 14.44 -56.09
CA ASN A 2 18.61 15.00 -55.01
C ASN A 2 17.82 14.84 -53.71
N ALA A 3 18.33 14.02 -52.78
CA ALA A 3 17.74 13.90 -51.45
C ALA A 3 17.80 15.29 -50.79
N ALA A 4 16.64 15.83 -50.39
CA ALA A 4 16.59 17.08 -49.67
C ALA A 4 17.41 16.96 -48.38
N SER A 5 18.36 17.87 -48.16
CA SER A 5 19.16 17.90 -46.94
C SER A 5 18.25 18.21 -45.74
N ILE A 6 18.22 17.33 -44.74
CA ILE A 6 17.50 17.59 -43.48
C ILE A 6 18.26 18.68 -42.73
N VAL A 7 17.58 19.75 -42.33
CA VAL A 7 18.15 20.82 -41.51
C VAL A 7 17.54 20.76 -40.11
N LEU A 8 18.35 20.45 -39.10
CA LEU A 8 17.96 20.42 -37.70
C LEU A 8 18.30 21.74 -37.02
N ARG A 9 17.42 22.26 -36.18
CA ARG A 9 17.76 23.36 -35.27
C ARG A 9 18.67 22.86 -34.13
N PRO A 10 19.51 23.72 -33.53
CA PRO A 10 20.43 23.29 -32.48
C PRO A 10 19.75 22.62 -31.28
N ALA A 11 18.65 23.21 -30.80
CA ALA A 11 17.88 22.66 -29.68
C ALA A 11 17.31 21.27 -30.01
N GLN A 12 16.82 21.09 -31.24
CA GLN A 12 16.32 19.81 -31.72
C GLN A 12 17.41 18.75 -31.76
N ALA A 13 18.59 19.09 -32.29
CA ALA A 13 19.69 18.14 -32.42
C ALA A 13 20.15 17.61 -31.04
N ILE A 14 20.29 18.51 -30.06
CA ILE A 14 20.69 18.13 -28.69
C ILE A 14 19.60 17.31 -28.01
N PHE A 15 18.34 17.75 -28.09
CA PHE A 15 17.23 17.04 -27.47
C PHE A 15 17.02 15.65 -28.08
N ALA A 16 17.02 15.54 -29.42
CA ALA A 16 16.87 14.26 -30.10
C ALA A 16 18.02 13.29 -29.80
N ALA A 17 19.25 13.78 -29.61
CA ALA A 17 20.39 12.94 -29.20
C ALA A 17 20.18 12.32 -27.81
N TRP A 18 19.68 13.09 -26.84
CA TRP A 18 19.32 12.58 -25.51
C TRP A 18 18.20 11.54 -25.57
N ILE A 19 17.13 11.83 -26.31
CA ILE A 19 16.01 10.90 -26.46
C ILE A 19 16.47 9.60 -27.14
N ALA A 20 17.28 9.70 -28.20
CA ALA A 20 17.87 8.53 -28.86
C ALA A 20 18.70 7.71 -27.87
N LEU A 21 19.57 8.33 -27.07
CA LEU A 21 20.35 7.63 -26.06
C LEU A 21 19.47 6.81 -25.11
N PHE A 22 18.42 7.41 -24.55
CA PHE A 22 17.52 6.71 -23.63
C PHE A 22 16.72 5.60 -24.32
N ILE A 23 16.26 5.81 -25.56
CA ILE A 23 15.59 4.76 -26.37
C ILE A 23 16.54 3.57 -26.55
N LEU A 24 17.81 3.81 -26.89
CA LEU A 24 18.78 2.73 -27.11
C LEU A 24 19.09 1.98 -25.81
N ILE A 25 19.22 2.68 -24.67
CA ILE A 25 19.38 2.03 -23.36
C ILE A 25 18.20 1.10 -23.07
N LEU A 26 16.96 1.60 -23.22
CA LEU A 26 15.76 0.81 -22.99
C LEU A 26 15.67 -0.37 -23.95
N ALA A 27 15.80 -0.12 -25.26
CA ALA A 27 15.72 -1.16 -26.28
C ALA A 27 16.74 -2.26 -26.03
N ASN A 28 17.99 -1.92 -25.75
CA ASN A 28 19.03 -2.93 -25.50
C ASN A 28 18.80 -3.68 -24.20
N GLY A 29 18.49 -2.99 -23.09
CA GLY A 29 18.30 -3.64 -21.80
C GLY A 29 17.10 -4.59 -21.79
N TYR A 30 15.96 -4.17 -22.35
CA TYR A 30 14.80 -5.06 -22.49
C TYR A 30 15.06 -6.20 -23.47
N THR A 31 15.79 -5.97 -24.56
CA THR A 31 16.16 -7.05 -25.50
C THR A 31 17.03 -8.10 -24.82
N LEU A 32 18.06 -7.69 -24.07
CA LEU A 32 18.93 -8.61 -23.33
C LEU A 32 18.11 -9.40 -22.30
N ASN A 33 17.24 -8.72 -21.56
CA ASN A 33 16.37 -9.36 -20.57
C ASN A 33 15.42 -10.40 -21.22
N LEU A 34 14.86 -10.11 -22.40
CA LEU A 34 14.02 -11.05 -23.18
C LEU A 34 14.79 -12.29 -23.64
N LEU A 35 16.08 -12.13 -23.92
CA LEU A 35 16.99 -13.22 -24.28
C LEU A 35 17.55 -13.95 -23.04
N TRP A 36 17.06 -13.65 -21.83
CA TRP A 36 17.54 -14.20 -20.57
C TRP A 36 19.03 -13.89 -20.29
N LEU A 37 19.56 -12.85 -20.94
CA LEU A 37 20.90 -12.33 -20.71
C LEU A 37 20.83 -11.17 -19.70
N PRO A 38 21.84 -11.00 -18.83
CA PRO A 38 21.92 -9.82 -17.99
C PRO A 38 22.09 -8.58 -18.88
N ALA A 39 21.25 -7.57 -18.67
CA ALA A 39 21.42 -6.22 -19.19
C ALA A 39 22.55 -5.49 -18.44
N ASP A 40 23.75 -6.08 -18.46
CA ASP A 40 24.96 -5.47 -17.93
C ASP A 40 25.17 -4.11 -18.61
N ALA A 41 25.42 -3.07 -17.81
CA ALA A 41 25.66 -1.72 -18.29
C ALA A 41 26.81 -1.64 -19.31
N ALA A 42 27.81 -2.51 -19.22
CA ALA A 42 28.90 -2.60 -20.20
C ALA A 42 28.39 -3.15 -21.55
N ALA A 43 27.58 -4.20 -21.53
CA ALA A 43 26.96 -4.75 -22.73
C ALA A 43 26.01 -3.73 -23.38
N VAL A 44 25.19 -3.05 -22.57
CA VAL A 44 24.31 -1.96 -23.03
C VAL A 44 25.14 -0.83 -23.63
N LEU A 45 26.26 -0.42 -23.02
CA LEU A 45 27.14 0.61 -23.55
C LEU A 45 27.70 0.25 -24.93
N VAL A 46 28.23 -0.96 -25.09
CA VAL A 46 28.77 -1.44 -26.37
C VAL A 46 27.71 -1.41 -27.46
N LEU A 47 26.50 -1.90 -27.18
CA LEU A 47 25.38 -1.89 -28.13
C LEU A 47 24.96 -0.45 -28.48
N VAL A 48 24.85 0.44 -27.48
CA VAL A 48 24.54 1.86 -27.68
C VAL A 48 25.61 2.52 -28.56
N LEU A 49 26.90 2.28 -28.33
CA LEU A 49 27.99 2.86 -29.12
C LEU A 49 27.97 2.37 -30.57
N ILE A 50 27.72 1.07 -30.79
CA ILE A 50 27.56 0.50 -32.14
C ILE A 50 26.38 1.17 -32.85
N GLN A 51 25.21 1.20 -32.22
CA GLN A 51 23.99 1.76 -32.79
C GLN A 51 24.12 3.26 -33.04
N ALA A 52 24.72 4.01 -32.12
CA ALA A 52 24.99 5.44 -32.28
C ALA A 52 25.98 5.71 -33.43
N SER A 53 27.01 4.87 -33.61
CA SER A 53 27.96 4.98 -34.72
C SER A 53 27.28 4.70 -36.07
N LEU A 54 26.42 3.68 -36.13
CA LEU A 54 25.61 3.38 -37.32
C LEU A 54 24.65 4.52 -37.64
N LEU A 55 23.98 5.08 -36.62
CA LEU A 55 23.09 6.23 -36.77
C LEU A 55 23.85 7.47 -37.28
N ALA A 56 25.01 7.79 -36.69
CA ALA A 56 25.84 8.91 -37.12
C ALA A 56 26.30 8.77 -38.57
N ARG A 57 26.76 7.56 -38.97
CA ARG A 57 27.12 7.26 -40.35
C ARG A 57 25.93 7.42 -41.29
N TRP A 58 24.76 6.93 -40.89
CA TRP A 58 23.54 7.02 -41.68
C TRP A 58 23.08 8.48 -41.87
N LEU A 59 23.14 9.30 -40.81
CA LEU A 59 22.84 10.73 -40.87
C LEU A 59 23.83 11.49 -41.76
N ALA A 60 25.12 11.14 -41.72
CA ALA A 60 26.15 11.76 -42.57
C ALA A 60 25.89 11.51 -44.06
N VAL A 61 25.45 10.30 -44.44
CA VAL A 61 25.08 9.95 -45.82
C VAL A 61 23.85 10.74 -46.30
N ARG A 62 22.93 11.10 -45.41
CA ARG A 62 21.71 11.87 -45.72
C ARG A 62 21.91 13.40 -45.73
N HIS A 63 23.17 13.87 -45.60
CA HIS A 63 23.51 15.29 -45.56
C HIS A 63 22.70 16.09 -44.52
N VAL A 64 22.45 15.50 -43.34
CA VAL A 64 21.81 16.22 -42.23
C VAL A 64 22.73 17.35 -41.75
N ARG A 65 22.21 18.58 -41.71
CA ARG A 65 22.94 19.77 -41.26
C ARG A 65 22.26 20.38 -40.04
N ILE A 66 23.03 20.96 -39.14
CA ILE A 66 22.49 21.74 -38.01
C ILE A 66 22.48 23.21 -38.42
N ALA A 67 21.31 23.86 -38.36
CA ALA A 67 21.16 25.29 -38.61
C ALA A 67 21.91 26.12 -37.56
N GLY A 68 22.55 27.21 -37.97
CA GLY A 68 23.19 28.15 -37.06
C GLY A 68 22.20 29.11 -36.42
N ASP A 69 21.60 28.75 -35.28
CA ASP A 69 20.79 29.66 -34.45
C ASP A 69 21.34 29.70 -33.01
N ALA A 70 22.25 30.66 -32.78
CA ALA A 70 22.90 30.82 -31.48
C ALA A 70 21.94 31.24 -30.37
N LEU A 71 20.86 31.97 -30.70
CA LEU A 71 19.90 32.45 -29.71
C LEU A 71 18.98 31.32 -29.25
N GLU A 72 18.51 30.49 -30.19
CA GLU A 72 17.76 29.28 -29.86
C GLU A 72 18.60 28.33 -28.99
N LEU A 73 19.86 28.10 -29.39
CA LEU A 73 20.79 27.26 -28.62
C LEU A 73 21.03 27.81 -27.21
N ALA A 74 21.31 29.11 -27.08
CA ALA A 74 21.53 29.75 -25.80
C ALA A 74 20.30 29.65 -24.89
N GLY A 75 19.10 29.90 -25.42
CA GLY A 75 17.86 29.75 -24.65
C GLY A 75 17.59 28.31 -24.23
N PHE A 76 17.84 27.33 -25.10
CA PHE A 76 17.68 25.91 -24.75
C PHE A 76 18.67 25.48 -23.66
N LEU A 77 19.95 25.84 -23.79
CA LEU A 77 20.96 25.53 -22.78
C LEU A 77 20.67 26.25 -21.46
N LEU A 78 20.24 27.50 -21.49
CA LEU A 78 19.83 28.26 -20.30
C LEU A 78 18.69 27.54 -19.56
N VAL A 79 17.67 27.07 -20.30
CA VAL A 79 16.55 26.32 -19.71
C VAL A 79 17.04 25.00 -19.14
N VAL A 80 17.73 24.16 -19.91
CA VAL A 80 18.14 22.83 -19.45
C VAL A 80 19.11 22.93 -18.27
N VAL A 81 20.16 23.74 -18.37
CA VAL A 81 21.15 23.88 -17.28
C VAL A 81 20.53 24.57 -16.07
N GLY A 82 19.76 25.64 -16.27
CA GLY A 82 19.11 26.37 -15.18
C GLY A 82 18.12 25.51 -14.40
N VAL A 83 17.26 24.77 -15.11
CA VAL A 83 16.29 23.86 -14.48
C VAL A 83 16.99 22.67 -13.82
N TRP A 84 18.07 22.15 -14.40
CA TRP A 84 18.84 21.07 -13.78
C TRP A 84 19.50 21.53 -12.47
N ILE A 85 20.17 22.68 -12.47
CA ILE A 85 20.75 23.29 -11.26
C ILE A 85 19.67 23.54 -10.22
N TYR A 86 18.49 24.02 -10.63
CA TYR A 86 17.37 24.30 -9.75
C TYR A 86 16.96 23.08 -8.90
N PHE A 87 16.91 21.89 -9.51
CA PHE A 87 16.54 20.67 -8.79
C PHE A 87 17.71 19.99 -8.08
N VAL A 88 18.93 20.08 -8.62
CA VAL A 88 20.11 19.45 -7.99
C VAL A 88 20.62 20.25 -6.79
N TYR A 89 20.55 21.58 -6.83
CA TYR A 89 21.09 22.44 -5.77
C TYR A 89 20.52 22.14 -4.37
N PRO A 90 19.19 21.97 -4.18
CA PRO A 90 18.61 21.61 -2.88
C PRO A 90 19.02 20.22 -2.37
N ALA A 91 19.53 19.35 -3.23
CA ALA A 91 19.98 18.01 -2.88
C ALA A 91 21.46 17.96 -2.49
N LEU A 92 22.23 19.04 -2.65
CA LEU A 92 23.64 19.06 -2.28
C LEU A 92 23.83 19.10 -0.74
N PRO A 93 24.86 18.44 -0.20
CA PRO A 93 25.89 17.66 -0.92
C PRO A 93 25.52 16.18 -1.15
N THR A 94 24.43 15.68 -0.57
CA THR A 94 24.13 14.24 -0.52
C THR A 94 23.64 13.66 -1.86
N LEU A 95 23.10 14.51 -2.73
CA LEU A 95 22.38 14.19 -3.97
C LEU A 95 21.14 13.31 -3.75
N LEU A 96 20.66 13.21 -2.51
CA LEU A 96 19.41 12.51 -2.20
C LEU A 96 18.21 13.37 -2.62
N PRO A 97 17.11 12.75 -3.08
CA PRO A 97 15.87 13.46 -3.36
C PRO A 97 15.40 14.31 -2.17
N PRO A 98 15.18 15.62 -2.34
CA PRO A 98 14.63 16.49 -1.30
C PRO A 98 13.11 16.30 -1.19
N SER A 99 12.70 15.09 -0.80
CA SER A 99 11.32 14.63 -0.85
C SER A 99 10.95 13.85 0.40
N TYR A 100 9.69 13.98 0.84
CA TYR A 100 9.07 13.12 1.84
C TYR A 100 8.09 12.14 1.19
N SER A 101 8.42 11.64 0.00
CA SER A 101 7.70 10.57 -0.69
C SER A 101 8.46 9.25 -0.51
N GLY A 102 7.72 8.14 -0.35
CA GLY A 102 8.29 6.79 -0.37
C GLY A 102 8.68 6.32 -1.78
N ASP A 103 8.15 6.95 -2.83
CA ASP A 103 8.36 6.61 -4.24
C ASP A 103 9.86 6.57 -4.64
N PRO A 104 10.68 7.61 -4.37
CA PRO A 104 12.10 7.54 -4.68
C PRO A 104 12.88 6.46 -3.92
N ALA A 105 12.51 6.14 -2.67
CA ALA A 105 13.15 5.06 -1.90
C ALA A 105 12.82 3.68 -2.50
N LEU A 106 11.58 3.49 -2.95
CA LEU A 106 11.16 2.28 -3.65
C LEU A 106 11.89 2.12 -4.99
N HIS A 107 11.95 3.19 -5.78
CA HIS A 107 12.69 3.18 -7.05
C HIS A 107 14.19 2.98 -6.85
N TYR A 108 14.75 3.39 -5.71
CA TYR A 108 16.12 3.05 -5.36
C TYR A 108 16.30 1.54 -5.18
N ALA A 109 15.41 0.86 -4.46
CA ALA A 109 15.46 -0.60 -4.31
C ALA A 109 15.50 -1.31 -5.69
N PHE A 110 14.62 -0.90 -6.60
CA PHE A 110 14.57 -1.44 -7.95
C PHE A 110 15.85 -1.12 -8.73
N THR A 111 16.31 0.13 -8.69
CA THR A 111 17.52 0.57 -9.39
C THR A 111 18.76 -0.14 -8.88
N SER A 112 18.91 -0.31 -7.57
CA SER A 112 20.03 -1.03 -6.95
C SER A 112 20.06 -2.51 -7.32
N LYS A 113 18.90 -3.16 -7.42
CA LYS A 113 18.84 -4.55 -7.86
C LYS A 113 19.14 -4.69 -9.36
N VAL A 114 18.67 -3.78 -10.22
CA VAL A 114 19.09 -3.74 -11.63
C VAL A 114 20.59 -3.47 -11.74
N PHE A 115 21.12 -2.54 -10.96
CA PHE A 115 22.54 -2.21 -10.89
C PHE A 115 23.37 -3.44 -10.48
N ALA A 116 22.96 -4.19 -9.46
CA ALA A 116 23.71 -5.33 -8.96
C ALA A 116 23.64 -6.57 -9.87
N THR A 117 22.50 -6.79 -10.55
CA THR A 117 22.23 -8.07 -11.25
C THR A 117 22.18 -7.96 -12.77
N GLY A 118 22.04 -6.74 -13.30
CA GLY A 118 21.70 -6.49 -14.71
C GLY A 118 20.32 -7.02 -15.11
N ARG A 119 19.46 -7.45 -14.17
CA ARG A 119 18.13 -8.00 -14.50
C ARG A 119 17.02 -7.01 -14.20
N ILE A 120 16.11 -6.86 -15.15
CA ILE A 120 14.94 -6.00 -15.01
C ILE A 120 13.86 -6.77 -14.24
N ILE A 121 13.41 -6.23 -13.11
CA ILE A 121 12.36 -6.82 -12.28
C ILE A 121 11.00 -6.43 -12.87
N ALA A 122 10.07 -7.38 -12.95
CA ALA A 122 8.78 -7.21 -13.61
C ALA A 122 7.69 -6.54 -12.73
N ASP A 123 7.98 -6.24 -11.46
CA ASP A 123 6.96 -5.86 -10.46
C ASP A 123 6.54 -4.37 -10.51
N ASP A 124 7.21 -3.54 -11.32
CA ASP A 124 6.90 -2.11 -11.57
C ASP A 124 7.50 -1.71 -12.95
N PRO A 125 7.21 -0.56 -13.61
CA PRO A 125 7.83 -0.25 -14.90
C PRO A 125 9.33 -0.03 -14.69
N GLY A 126 10.13 -1.07 -14.90
CA GLY A 126 11.57 -1.07 -14.61
C GLY A 126 12.42 -0.18 -15.52
N GLY A 127 11.82 0.49 -16.51
CA GLY A 127 12.52 1.30 -17.49
C GLY A 127 13.28 2.51 -16.91
N PRO A 128 12.69 3.35 -16.02
CA PRO A 128 13.42 4.46 -15.41
C PRO A 128 14.58 3.95 -14.55
N SER A 129 14.35 2.87 -13.80
CA SER A 129 15.37 2.20 -12.98
C SER A 129 16.52 1.64 -13.84
N LEU A 130 16.22 1.07 -15.02
CA LEU A 130 17.24 0.60 -15.96
C LEU A 130 18.13 1.75 -16.45
N ILE A 131 17.53 2.88 -16.86
CA ILE A 131 18.30 4.04 -17.30
C ILE A 131 19.18 4.55 -16.15
N ALA A 132 18.62 4.73 -14.95
CA ALA A 132 19.36 5.21 -13.80
C ALA A 132 20.50 4.26 -13.38
N ALA A 133 20.26 2.95 -13.35
CA ALA A 133 21.28 1.94 -13.03
C ALA A 133 22.40 1.91 -14.07
N THR A 134 22.05 1.99 -15.36
CA THR A 134 23.01 2.03 -16.47
C THR A 134 23.90 3.26 -16.38
N LEU A 135 23.31 4.44 -16.19
CA LEU A 135 24.04 5.69 -16.00
C LEU A 135 24.91 5.65 -14.74
N ALA A 136 24.42 5.06 -13.64
CA ALA A 136 25.19 4.92 -12.42
C ALA A 136 26.45 4.06 -12.63
N HIS A 137 26.35 2.96 -13.38
CA HIS A 137 27.50 2.17 -13.80
C HIS A 137 28.48 2.98 -14.65
N TRP A 138 27.99 3.68 -15.68
CA TRP A 138 28.84 4.45 -16.59
C TRP A 138 29.57 5.60 -15.89
N LEU A 139 28.96 6.18 -14.85
CA LEU A 139 29.54 7.24 -14.03
C LEU A 139 30.43 6.72 -12.89
N GLY A 140 30.43 5.41 -12.63
CA GLY A 140 31.14 4.82 -11.49
C GLY A 140 30.60 5.30 -10.13
N GLN A 141 29.28 5.49 -10.03
CA GLN A 141 28.62 6.01 -8.83
C GLN A 141 27.53 5.06 -8.33
N SER A 142 27.18 5.15 -7.04
CA SER A 142 26.02 4.44 -6.49
C SER A 142 24.71 4.98 -7.10
N PRO A 143 23.72 4.12 -7.38
CA PRO A 143 22.37 4.54 -7.76
C PRO A 143 21.81 5.65 -6.88
N LEU A 144 22.15 5.63 -5.58
CA LEU A 144 21.63 6.54 -4.57
C LEU A 144 21.95 8.01 -4.90
N ARG A 145 23.13 8.24 -5.46
CA ARG A 145 23.63 9.59 -5.82
C ARG A 145 23.27 10.00 -7.26
N VAL A 146 22.81 9.06 -8.08
CA VAL A 146 22.59 9.27 -9.52
C VAL A 146 21.11 9.49 -9.83
N MET A 147 20.21 8.83 -9.11
CA MET A 147 18.78 8.88 -9.39
C MET A 147 18.22 10.30 -9.39
N HIS A 148 18.48 11.10 -8.36
CA HIS A 148 17.92 12.45 -8.31
C HIS A 148 18.50 13.37 -9.40
N PRO A 149 19.82 13.43 -9.65
CA PRO A 149 20.36 14.16 -10.80
C PRO A 149 19.82 13.71 -12.16
N VAL A 150 19.52 12.42 -12.33
CA VAL A 150 18.90 11.89 -13.56
C VAL A 150 17.44 12.31 -13.67
N ALA A 151 16.67 12.28 -12.59
CA ALA A 151 15.30 12.81 -12.56
C ALA A 151 15.28 14.32 -12.87
N ALA A 152 16.18 15.09 -12.27
CA ALA A 152 16.38 16.50 -12.56
C ALA A 152 16.72 16.73 -14.05
N LEU A 153 17.54 15.87 -14.64
CA LEU A 153 17.89 15.94 -16.07
C LEU A 153 16.67 15.68 -16.95
N TRP A 154 15.83 14.70 -16.63
CA TRP A 154 14.60 14.45 -17.37
C TRP A 154 13.62 15.61 -17.30
N LEU A 155 13.42 16.24 -16.13
CA LEU A 155 12.61 17.46 -16.01
C LEU A 155 13.21 18.64 -16.79
N ALA A 156 14.53 18.82 -16.71
CA ALA A 156 15.24 19.86 -17.44
C ALA A 156 15.11 19.69 -18.96
N LEU A 157 15.28 18.46 -19.46
CA LEU A 157 15.05 18.13 -20.86
C LEU A 157 13.58 18.29 -21.25
N THR A 158 12.63 17.98 -20.37
CA THR A 158 11.20 18.22 -20.59
C THR A 158 10.91 19.72 -20.78
N ALA A 159 11.45 20.57 -19.90
CA ALA A 159 11.35 22.03 -20.04
C ALA A 159 12.03 22.53 -21.33
N GLY A 160 13.23 22.04 -21.64
CA GLY A 160 13.92 22.33 -22.90
C GLY A 160 13.13 21.89 -24.13
N GLY A 161 12.44 20.75 -24.03
CA GLY A 161 11.51 20.22 -25.01
C GLY A 161 10.36 21.17 -25.30
N ILE A 162 9.70 21.64 -24.25
CA ILE A 162 8.62 22.63 -24.35
C ILE A 162 9.11 23.96 -24.93
N TYR A 163 10.30 24.43 -24.54
CA TYR A 163 10.93 25.60 -25.15
C TYR A 163 11.17 25.41 -26.66
N GLY A 164 11.70 24.25 -27.06
CA GLY A 164 11.96 23.92 -28.46
C GLY A 164 10.69 23.82 -29.30
N ILE A 165 9.63 23.20 -28.76
CA ILE A 165 8.30 23.17 -29.38
C ILE A 165 7.74 24.59 -29.51
N ALA A 166 7.86 25.42 -28.47
CA ALA A 166 7.43 26.82 -28.52
C ALA A 166 8.18 27.59 -29.62
N CYS A 167 9.50 27.40 -29.76
CA CYS A 167 10.28 27.96 -30.85
C CYS A 167 9.86 27.44 -32.24
N ALA A 168 9.33 26.21 -32.32
CA ALA A 168 8.82 25.60 -33.56
C ALA A 168 7.50 26.22 -34.03
N ILE A 169 6.58 26.44 -33.09
CA ILE A 169 5.21 26.85 -33.40
C ILE A 169 5.06 28.37 -33.53
N LEU A 170 5.92 29.14 -32.86
CA LEU A 170 5.94 30.60 -32.96
C LEU A 170 6.60 31.06 -34.29
N PRO A 171 6.33 32.30 -34.75
CA PRO A 171 7.00 32.85 -35.92
C PRO A 171 8.53 32.82 -35.76
N ASP A 172 9.27 32.52 -36.83
CA ASP A 172 10.73 32.42 -36.76
C ASP A 172 11.38 33.83 -36.73
N ARG A 173 11.48 34.39 -35.53
CA ARG A 173 12.06 35.71 -35.23
C ARG A 173 12.84 35.65 -33.93
N LYS A 174 13.83 36.53 -33.77
CA LYS A 174 14.66 36.58 -32.55
C LYS A 174 13.81 36.83 -31.30
N GLU A 175 12.81 37.68 -31.39
CA GLU A 175 11.90 38.00 -30.30
C GLU A 175 11.08 36.78 -29.88
N SER A 176 10.68 35.94 -30.84
CA SER A 176 9.87 34.74 -30.57
C SER A 176 10.64 33.68 -29.80
N LYS A 177 11.97 33.57 -29.98
CA LYS A 177 12.82 32.68 -29.16
C LYS A 177 12.83 33.11 -27.69
N VAL A 178 12.77 34.42 -27.43
CA VAL A 178 12.68 34.95 -26.07
C VAL A 178 11.29 34.73 -25.48
N VAL A 179 10.23 34.98 -26.26
CA VAL A 179 8.84 34.73 -25.84
C VAL A 179 8.61 33.24 -25.54
N ALA A 180 9.29 32.33 -26.25
CA ALA A 180 9.23 30.90 -26.00
C ALA A 180 9.62 30.49 -24.57
N LEU A 181 10.46 31.28 -23.88
CA LEU A 181 10.76 31.06 -22.45
C LEU A 181 9.51 31.18 -21.56
N GLY A 182 8.50 31.94 -22.01
CA GLY A 182 7.20 32.04 -21.33
C GLY A 182 6.46 30.71 -21.22
N ALA A 183 6.68 29.77 -22.16
CA ALA A 183 6.12 28.42 -22.06
C ALA A 183 6.76 27.64 -20.90
N VAL A 184 8.08 27.75 -20.73
CA VAL A 184 8.78 27.14 -19.59
C VAL A 184 8.32 27.75 -18.29
N PHE A 185 8.16 29.08 -18.25
CA PHE A 185 7.64 29.78 -17.08
C PHE A 185 6.25 29.26 -16.67
N ALA A 186 5.35 29.07 -17.64
CA ALA A 186 4.01 28.54 -17.39
C ALA A 186 4.04 27.14 -16.72
N LEU A 187 5.05 26.30 -17.01
CA LEU A 187 5.21 25.01 -16.31
C LEU A 187 5.46 25.21 -14.81
N PHE A 188 6.26 26.20 -14.42
CA PHE A 188 6.56 26.51 -13.02
C PHE A 188 5.41 27.21 -12.29
N VAL A 189 4.51 27.89 -13.02
CA VAL A 189 3.26 28.41 -12.43
C VAL A 189 2.37 27.26 -11.97
N ALA A 190 2.29 26.16 -12.74
CA ALA A 190 1.67 24.91 -12.33
C ALA A 190 2.61 24.06 -11.43
N TRP A 191 3.18 24.72 -10.41
CA TRP A 191 4.26 24.22 -9.56
C TRP A 191 4.08 22.77 -9.12
N ASN A 192 2.89 22.42 -8.60
CA ASN A 192 2.62 21.09 -8.05
C ASN A 192 2.72 19.96 -9.09
N TYR A 193 2.42 20.23 -10.36
CA TYR A 193 2.41 19.24 -11.45
C TYR A 193 3.70 19.22 -12.26
N PHE A 194 4.56 20.23 -12.13
CA PHE A 194 5.88 20.25 -12.77
C PHE A 194 7.02 20.15 -11.76
N ALA A 195 7.26 21.20 -10.97
CA ALA A 195 8.39 21.23 -10.03
C ALA A 195 8.18 20.34 -8.80
N GLY A 196 6.95 20.21 -8.33
CA GLY A 196 6.57 19.28 -7.26
C GLY A 196 6.84 17.81 -7.60
N LEU A 197 7.02 17.45 -8.88
CA LEU A 197 7.36 16.08 -9.27
C LEU A 197 8.74 15.62 -8.81
N ALA A 198 9.66 16.56 -8.56
CA ALA A 198 11.01 16.26 -8.09
C ALA A 198 11.28 16.83 -6.68
N LEU A 199 10.27 17.40 -6.01
CA LEU A 199 10.40 18.07 -4.73
C LEU A 199 9.20 17.79 -3.81
N GLY A 200 9.45 17.55 -2.52
CA GLY A 200 8.37 17.46 -1.52
C GLY A 200 7.50 16.18 -1.62
N ALA A 201 6.18 16.30 -1.44
CA ALA A 201 5.24 15.17 -1.32
C ALA A 201 5.05 14.41 -2.63
N ASN A 202 5.07 15.15 -3.74
CA ASN A 202 4.61 14.66 -5.03
C ASN A 202 5.77 14.11 -5.86
N TYR A 203 6.86 13.67 -5.20
CA TYR A 203 7.99 13.11 -5.93
C TYR A 203 7.58 11.80 -6.58
N PHE A 204 7.66 11.75 -7.92
CA PHE A 204 7.27 10.59 -8.71
C PHE A 204 8.31 10.32 -9.79
N PHE A 205 9.24 9.40 -9.52
CA PHE A 205 10.39 9.13 -10.37
C PHE A 205 9.98 8.65 -11.78
N SER A 206 9.07 7.67 -11.85
CA SER A 206 8.58 7.15 -13.13
C SER A 206 7.72 8.14 -13.91
N GLN A 207 6.99 9.02 -13.21
CA GLN A 207 6.18 10.07 -13.85
C GLN A 207 7.08 11.08 -14.56
N ILE A 208 8.17 11.51 -13.93
CA ILE A 208 9.15 12.41 -14.54
C ILE A 208 9.71 11.81 -15.83
N ALA A 209 10.14 10.54 -15.78
CA ALA A 209 10.68 9.86 -16.95
C ALA A 209 9.65 9.75 -18.07
N GLY A 210 8.42 9.31 -17.77
CA GLY A 210 7.37 9.14 -18.77
C GLY A 210 6.98 10.44 -19.49
N GLN A 211 6.92 11.56 -18.77
CA GLN A 211 6.59 12.86 -19.35
C GLN A 211 7.60 13.36 -20.37
N LEU A 212 8.90 13.09 -20.16
CA LEU A 212 9.95 13.44 -21.13
C LEU A 212 9.65 12.83 -22.50
N PHE A 213 9.26 11.55 -22.55
CA PHE A 213 8.96 10.86 -23.80
C PHE A 213 7.64 11.28 -24.43
N ILE A 214 6.68 11.77 -23.64
CA ILE A 214 5.46 12.41 -24.15
C ILE A 214 5.83 13.73 -24.84
N VAL A 215 6.66 14.56 -24.21
CA VAL A 215 7.13 15.81 -24.83
C VAL A 215 7.99 15.52 -26.07
N ALA A 216 8.83 14.48 -26.03
CA ALA A 216 9.59 14.06 -27.19
C ALA A 216 8.70 13.61 -28.35
N PHE A 217 7.66 12.82 -28.07
CA PHE A 217 6.67 12.43 -29.06
C PHE A 217 5.99 13.65 -29.70
N VAL A 218 5.54 14.62 -28.89
CA VAL A 218 4.90 15.85 -29.39
C VAL A 218 5.86 16.66 -30.25
N TRP A 219 7.12 16.81 -29.83
CA TRP A 219 8.10 17.55 -30.62
C TRP A 219 8.38 16.84 -31.95
N VAL A 220 8.64 15.54 -31.93
CA VAL A 220 8.86 14.76 -33.17
C VAL A 220 7.65 14.84 -34.10
N LEU A 221 6.43 14.86 -33.55
CA LEU A 221 5.20 15.02 -34.35
C LEU A 221 5.12 16.40 -35.05
N CYS A 222 5.57 17.48 -34.40
CA CYS A 222 5.67 18.80 -35.04
C CYS A 222 6.63 18.78 -36.24
N GLU A 223 7.76 18.07 -36.16
CA GLU A 223 8.83 18.08 -37.17
C GLU A 223 8.62 17.06 -38.29
N TYR A 224 8.04 15.89 -37.98
CA TYR A 224 7.61 14.90 -38.96
C TYR A 224 6.58 15.46 -39.96
N ARG A 225 5.93 16.58 -39.61
CA ARG A 225 5.09 17.36 -40.52
C ARG A 225 5.89 18.10 -41.59
N GLU A 226 7.06 18.62 -41.24
CA GLU A 226 7.87 19.47 -42.11
C GLU A 226 8.87 18.65 -42.95
N SER A 227 9.31 17.48 -42.45
CA SER A 227 10.20 16.57 -43.20
C SER A 227 9.79 15.10 -43.04
N GLU A 228 9.48 14.43 -44.16
CA GLU A 228 9.03 13.03 -44.20
C GLU A 228 10.21 12.03 -44.26
N ASP A 229 11.17 12.12 -43.32
CA ASP A 229 12.32 11.21 -43.25
C ASP A 229 12.12 10.09 -42.20
N THR A 230 12.70 8.92 -42.48
CA THR A 230 12.71 7.72 -41.63
C THR A 230 13.34 7.99 -40.26
N VAL A 231 14.21 9.01 -40.13
CA VAL A 231 14.81 9.40 -38.83
C VAL A 231 13.71 9.69 -37.82
N TRP A 232 12.75 10.52 -38.22
CA TRP A 232 11.67 10.99 -37.37
C TRP A 232 10.68 9.87 -37.09
N GLU A 233 10.47 8.97 -38.05
CA GLU A 233 9.65 7.77 -37.88
C GLU A 233 10.20 6.86 -36.76
N ILE A 234 11.51 6.61 -36.76
CA ILE A 234 12.19 5.81 -35.73
C ILE A 234 12.09 6.48 -34.37
N LEU A 235 12.36 7.79 -34.28
CA LEU A 235 12.26 8.53 -33.02
C LEU A 235 10.83 8.59 -32.48
N LEU A 236 9.83 8.69 -33.37
CA LEU A 236 8.42 8.70 -33.00
C LEU A 236 8.00 7.35 -32.42
N ILE A 237 8.28 6.26 -33.13
CA ILE A 237 7.98 4.89 -32.66
C ILE A 237 8.73 4.60 -31.37
N GLY A 238 10.03 4.89 -31.32
CA GLY A 238 10.86 4.67 -30.14
C GLY A 238 10.38 5.46 -28.92
N SER A 239 9.94 6.70 -29.11
CA SER A 239 9.36 7.50 -28.02
C SER A 239 8.04 6.89 -27.51
N LEU A 240 7.17 6.43 -28.41
CA LEU A 240 5.91 5.77 -28.03
C LEU A 240 6.12 4.46 -27.27
N LEU A 241 7.03 3.62 -27.75
CA LEU A 241 7.39 2.37 -27.06
C LEU A 241 7.99 2.66 -25.68
N SER A 242 8.82 3.70 -25.58
CA SER A 242 9.39 4.12 -24.30
C SER A 242 8.32 4.58 -23.32
N VAL A 243 7.30 5.32 -23.74
CA VAL A 243 6.16 5.67 -22.86
C VAL A 243 5.52 4.42 -22.27
N GLY A 244 5.25 3.38 -23.09
CA GLY A 244 4.64 2.14 -22.61
C GLY A 244 5.50 1.37 -21.60
N VAL A 245 6.83 1.43 -21.75
CA VAL A 245 7.80 0.76 -20.88
C VAL A 245 8.05 1.54 -19.57
N LEU A 246 8.01 2.87 -19.63
CA LEU A 246 8.30 3.76 -18.50
C LEU A 246 7.03 4.10 -17.69
N TYR A 247 5.86 3.97 -18.31
CA TYR A 247 4.60 4.43 -17.75
C TYR A 247 3.46 3.50 -18.22
N PRO A 248 3.04 2.52 -17.40
CA PRO A 248 2.16 1.42 -17.82
C PRO A 248 0.71 1.83 -18.10
N LEU A 249 0.42 3.13 -18.17
CA LEU A 249 -0.83 3.60 -18.73
C LEU A 249 -0.77 3.46 -20.25
N TRP A 250 -1.35 2.37 -20.74
CA TRP A 250 -1.69 2.05 -22.14
C TRP A 250 -2.59 3.09 -22.85
N ILE A 251 -2.60 4.33 -22.37
CA ILE A 251 -3.37 5.47 -22.89
C ILE A 251 -2.54 6.28 -23.89
N GLY A 252 -1.21 6.18 -23.83
CA GLY A 252 -0.31 6.80 -24.81
C GLY A 252 -0.54 6.27 -26.23
N LEU A 253 -0.92 4.99 -26.39
CA LEU A 253 -1.09 4.36 -27.71
C LEU A 253 -2.39 4.79 -28.42
N PRO A 254 -3.60 4.70 -27.82
CA PRO A 254 -4.82 5.24 -28.43
C PRO A 254 -4.73 6.75 -28.64
N GLY A 255 -4.00 7.43 -27.77
CA GLY A 255 -3.74 8.86 -27.86
C GLY A 255 -2.86 9.31 -28.99
N ALA A 256 -1.75 8.61 -29.16
CA ALA A 256 -0.87 8.76 -30.29
C ALA A 256 -1.61 8.47 -31.58
N LEU A 257 -2.44 7.41 -31.62
CA LEU A 257 -3.28 7.07 -32.77
C LEU A 257 -4.35 8.15 -33.05
N LEU A 258 -4.92 8.78 -32.04
CA LEU A 258 -5.86 9.90 -32.21
C LEU A 258 -5.17 11.18 -32.72
N ALA A 259 -4.04 11.56 -32.12
CA ALA A 259 -3.22 12.67 -32.60
C ALA A 259 -2.72 12.42 -34.04
N TRP A 260 -2.43 11.16 -34.35
CA TRP A 260 -2.04 10.65 -35.65
C TRP A 260 -3.15 10.78 -36.69
N GLU A 261 -4.35 10.26 -36.40
CA GLU A 261 -5.54 10.36 -37.27
C GLU A 261 -5.94 11.82 -37.52
N MET A 262 -5.81 12.69 -36.51
CA MET A 262 -6.03 14.12 -36.68
C MET A 262 -5.00 14.74 -37.65
N VAL A 263 -3.72 14.38 -37.54
CA VAL A 263 -2.67 14.84 -38.45
C VAL A 263 -2.84 14.27 -39.87
N ASP A 264 -3.26 13.01 -40.01
CA ASP A 264 -3.53 12.36 -41.30
C ASP A 264 -4.74 12.96 -42.03
N ALA A 265 -5.82 13.25 -41.29
CA ALA A 265 -7.01 13.93 -41.81
C ALA A 265 -6.69 15.32 -42.41
N TRP A 266 -5.56 15.93 -42.01
CA TRP A 266 -5.14 17.24 -42.49
C TRP A 266 -4.25 17.22 -43.75
N ARG A 267 -3.64 16.09 -44.14
CA ARG A 267 -2.62 16.05 -45.21
C ARG A 267 -3.18 16.03 -46.65
N ARG A 268 -4.50 15.88 -46.87
CA ARG A 268 -5.22 15.90 -48.18
C ARG A 268 -4.46 15.30 -49.39
N ASN A 269 -3.57 14.33 -49.20
CA ASN A 269 -2.81 13.71 -50.28
C ASN A 269 -2.65 12.20 -50.02
N GLU A 270 -2.99 11.40 -51.02
CA GLU A 270 -3.23 9.96 -50.92
C GLU A 270 -1.94 9.16 -50.66
N ALA A 271 -0.82 9.61 -51.22
CA ALA A 271 0.50 9.03 -50.98
C ALA A 271 0.99 9.24 -49.54
N SER A 272 0.61 10.37 -48.92
CA SER A 272 0.93 10.66 -47.53
C SER A 272 0.07 9.80 -46.59
N ARG A 273 -1.21 9.56 -46.93
CA ARG A 273 -2.10 8.66 -46.16
C ARG A 273 -1.61 7.23 -46.09
N ALA A 274 -1.23 6.61 -47.21
CA ALA A 274 -0.81 5.21 -47.23
C ALA A 274 0.46 4.95 -46.40
N ARG A 275 1.40 5.91 -46.42
CA ARG A 275 2.64 5.84 -45.63
C ARG A 275 2.38 6.07 -44.14
N THR A 276 1.52 7.04 -43.84
CA THR A 276 1.04 7.34 -42.48
C THR A 276 0.29 6.13 -41.87
N GLN A 277 -0.55 5.43 -42.62
CA GLN A 277 -1.19 4.19 -42.16
C GLN A 277 -0.19 3.05 -41.89
N ARG A 278 0.89 2.95 -42.69
CA ARG A 278 1.93 1.93 -42.48
C ARG A 278 2.67 2.14 -41.16
N THR A 279 3.09 3.36 -40.87
CA THR A 279 3.82 3.67 -39.63
C THR A 279 2.94 3.46 -38.39
N ALA A 280 1.66 3.84 -38.44
CA ALA A 280 0.71 3.58 -37.36
C ALA A 280 0.57 2.09 -37.06
N ARG A 281 0.43 1.25 -38.10
CA ARG A 281 0.36 -0.21 -37.95
C ARG A 281 1.63 -0.76 -37.30
N LEU A 282 2.81 -0.29 -37.70
CA LEU A 282 4.08 -0.72 -37.11
C LEU A 282 4.20 -0.31 -35.65
N ALA A 283 3.78 0.90 -35.28
CA ALA A 283 3.77 1.36 -33.89
C ALA A 283 2.82 0.53 -33.01
N VAL A 284 1.63 0.19 -33.51
CA VAL A 284 0.67 -0.66 -32.80
C VAL A 284 1.21 -2.08 -32.63
N ILE A 285 1.75 -2.67 -33.70
CA ILE A 285 2.34 -4.01 -33.63
C ILE A 285 3.50 -4.03 -32.64
N ALA A 286 4.38 -3.04 -32.69
CA ALA A 286 5.51 -2.96 -31.77
C ALA A 286 5.04 -2.80 -30.31
N ALA A 287 4.01 -1.98 -30.06
CA ALA A 287 3.43 -1.84 -28.73
C ALA A 287 2.78 -3.13 -28.24
N LEU A 288 2.02 -3.84 -29.10
CA LEU A 288 1.44 -5.14 -28.77
C LEU A 288 2.52 -6.19 -28.47
N VAL A 289 3.63 -6.18 -29.20
CA VAL A 289 4.78 -7.07 -28.95
C VAL A 289 5.44 -6.75 -27.61
N VAL A 290 5.68 -5.47 -27.29
CA VAL A 290 6.21 -5.05 -25.99
C VAL A 290 5.25 -5.43 -24.86
N GLY A 291 3.93 -5.25 -25.06
CA GLY A 291 2.91 -5.66 -24.10
C GLY A 291 2.84 -7.16 -23.89
N ALA A 292 2.90 -7.94 -24.97
CA ALA A 292 2.93 -9.40 -24.89
C ALA A 292 4.21 -9.88 -24.19
N ALA A 293 5.37 -9.29 -24.51
CA ALA A 293 6.65 -9.57 -23.84
C ALA A 293 6.60 -9.24 -22.34
N PHE A 294 5.91 -8.16 -21.97
CA PHE A 294 5.67 -7.79 -20.57
C PHE A 294 4.75 -8.79 -19.87
N LEU A 295 3.66 -9.21 -20.51
CA LEU A 295 2.71 -10.21 -19.99
C LEU A 295 3.33 -11.62 -19.86
N LEU A 296 4.19 -12.01 -20.81
CA LEU A 296 4.83 -13.33 -20.84
C LEU A 296 5.96 -13.47 -19.81
N ASN A 297 6.68 -12.39 -19.49
CA ASN A 297 7.67 -12.36 -18.41
C ASN A 297 7.06 -12.04 -17.03
N GLY A 298 5.88 -11.41 -17.01
CA GLY A 298 5.17 -10.98 -15.80
C GLY A 298 4.14 -11.98 -15.31
N ARG A 299 4.54 -13.21 -14.93
CA ARG A 299 3.65 -14.16 -14.20
C ARG A 299 3.04 -13.60 -12.90
N GLN A 300 3.33 -12.34 -12.53
CA GLN A 300 2.79 -11.60 -11.39
C GLN A 300 1.99 -10.32 -11.75
N PHE A 301 1.74 -10.03 -13.04
CA PHE A 301 1.10 -8.77 -13.44
C PHE A 301 -0.41 -8.69 -13.12
N ILE A 302 -1.12 -9.83 -13.10
CA ILE A 302 -2.58 -9.85 -12.82
C ILE A 302 -2.90 -9.46 -11.37
N PRO A 303 -2.16 -9.92 -10.34
CA PRO A 303 -2.27 -9.37 -8.98
C PRO A 303 -1.88 -7.90 -8.87
N THR A 304 -1.03 -7.39 -9.78
CA THR A 304 -0.48 -6.04 -9.76
C THR A 304 -1.53 -5.00 -10.17
N LEU A 305 -2.48 -5.30 -11.06
CA LEU A 305 -3.66 -4.44 -11.27
C LEU A 305 -4.51 -4.26 -9.99
N GLY A 306 -4.51 -5.25 -9.09
CA GLY A 306 -5.14 -5.17 -7.76
C GLY A 306 -4.25 -4.59 -6.66
N ARG A 307 -2.91 -4.68 -6.80
CA ARG A 307 -1.90 -4.21 -5.82
C ARG A 307 -1.22 -2.89 -6.16
N ILE A 308 -1.40 -2.30 -7.36
CA ILE A 308 -1.09 -0.89 -7.69
C ILE A 308 -2.13 0.05 -7.01
N GLN A 309 -2.64 -0.35 -5.86
CA GLN A 309 -3.16 0.52 -4.80
C GLN A 309 -2.10 0.75 -3.71
N LEU A 310 -0.80 0.53 -4.00
CA LEU A 310 0.24 1.11 -3.14
C LEU A 310 0.05 2.63 -3.13
N GLY A 311 -0.48 3.08 -2.00
CA GLY A 311 -1.06 4.40 -1.80
C GLY A 311 -0.01 5.48 -1.89
N GLY A 312 -0.08 6.27 -2.95
CA GLY A 312 0.42 7.63 -2.96
C GLY A 312 -0.76 8.59 -2.94
N THR A 313 -0.72 9.61 -2.10
CA THR A 313 -1.64 10.75 -2.20
C THR A 313 -1.31 11.53 -3.47
N VAL A 314 -1.93 11.17 -4.60
CA VAL A 314 -1.81 11.96 -5.83
C VAL A 314 -2.69 13.19 -5.69
N LEU A 315 -2.09 14.37 -5.78
CA LEU A 315 -2.78 15.64 -5.69
C LEU A 315 -3.97 15.69 -6.67
N GLY A 316 -5.17 15.89 -6.12
CA GLY A 316 -6.38 16.04 -6.91
C GLY A 316 -6.34 17.32 -7.76
N PRO A 317 -7.04 17.34 -8.90
CA PRO A 317 -7.08 18.50 -9.78
C PRO A 317 -7.76 19.69 -9.09
N THR A 318 -7.02 20.78 -8.93
CA THR A 318 -7.56 22.09 -8.51
C THR A 318 -7.10 23.17 -9.47
N LEU A 319 -7.86 24.27 -9.56
CA LEU A 319 -7.48 25.40 -10.41
C LEU A 319 -6.11 25.95 -10.01
N ASP A 320 -5.82 26.05 -8.71
CA ASP A 320 -4.53 26.51 -8.20
C ASP A 320 -3.39 25.57 -8.59
N ALA A 321 -3.60 24.24 -8.51
CA ALA A 321 -2.59 23.26 -8.91
C ALA A 321 -2.26 23.34 -10.41
N LEU A 322 -3.24 23.70 -11.25
CA LEU A 322 -3.06 23.92 -12.69
C LEU A 322 -2.51 25.31 -13.04
N GLY A 323 -2.09 26.11 -12.05
CA GLY A 323 -1.51 27.44 -12.26
C GLY A 323 -2.50 28.61 -12.15
N GLY A 324 -3.67 28.37 -11.57
CA GLY A 324 -4.68 29.38 -11.29
C GLY A 324 -5.54 29.77 -12.48
N PRO A 325 -6.59 30.59 -12.26
CA PRO A 325 -7.55 30.96 -13.30
C PRO A 325 -6.92 31.74 -14.45
N LEU A 326 -5.88 32.54 -14.19
CA LEU A 326 -5.22 33.35 -15.22
C LEU A 326 -4.52 32.47 -16.27
N LEU A 327 -3.77 31.45 -15.85
CA LEU A 327 -3.08 30.56 -16.79
C LEU A 327 -4.10 29.78 -17.65
N VAL A 328 -5.18 29.31 -17.03
CA VAL A 328 -6.26 28.62 -17.75
C VAL A 328 -6.95 29.54 -18.77
N LEU A 329 -7.25 30.79 -18.40
CA LEU A 329 -7.84 31.77 -19.32
C LEU A 329 -6.90 32.10 -20.49
N CYS A 330 -5.60 32.29 -20.22
CA CYS A 330 -4.59 32.48 -21.26
C CYS A 330 -4.51 31.26 -22.19
N ALA A 331 -4.58 30.05 -21.65
CA ALA A 331 -4.57 28.83 -22.44
C ALA A 331 -5.85 28.70 -23.31
N LEU A 332 -7.03 29.04 -22.78
CA LEU A 332 -8.27 29.05 -23.57
C LEU A 332 -8.18 30.07 -24.73
N ALA A 333 -7.67 31.27 -24.47
CA ALA A 333 -7.44 32.28 -25.51
C ALA A 333 -6.44 31.77 -26.57
N GLY A 334 -5.35 31.14 -26.14
CA GLY A 334 -4.35 30.53 -27.02
C GLY A 334 -4.92 29.43 -27.90
N LEU A 335 -5.79 28.59 -27.34
CA LEU A 335 -6.46 27.52 -28.07
C LEU A 335 -7.41 28.07 -29.15
N LEU A 336 -8.14 29.14 -28.84
CA LEU A 336 -8.99 29.84 -29.81
C LEU A 336 -8.18 30.43 -30.97
N ILE A 337 -7.01 31.02 -30.67
CA ILE A 337 -6.07 31.51 -31.69
C ILE A 337 -5.53 30.36 -32.53
N ALA A 338 -5.17 29.25 -31.88
CA ALA A 338 -4.59 28.07 -32.52
C ALA A 338 -5.55 27.39 -33.52
N ARG A 339 -6.85 27.39 -33.25
CA ARG A 339 -7.88 26.74 -34.09
C ARG A 339 -7.87 27.19 -35.55
N GLY A 340 -7.46 28.43 -35.82
CA GLY A 340 -7.42 29.00 -37.17
C GLY A 340 -6.09 28.87 -37.91
N GLN A 341 -5.02 28.36 -37.28
CA GLN A 341 -3.67 28.41 -37.84
C GLN A 341 -3.11 27.00 -38.06
N GLU A 342 -2.62 26.75 -39.27
CA GLU A 342 -2.10 25.43 -39.64
C GLU A 342 -0.91 25.03 -38.75
N ARG A 343 0.01 25.96 -38.46
CA ARG A 343 1.19 25.72 -37.60
C ARG A 343 0.83 25.30 -36.17
N LEU A 344 -0.32 25.72 -35.66
CA LEU A 344 -0.72 25.51 -34.26
C LEU A 344 -1.63 24.28 -34.04
N ARG A 345 -1.98 23.56 -35.12
CA ARG A 345 -2.87 22.39 -35.06
C ARG A 345 -2.35 21.26 -34.16
N VAL A 346 -1.05 21.09 -34.03
CA VAL A 346 -0.46 20.07 -33.12
C VAL A 346 -0.78 20.38 -31.66
N VAL A 347 -0.79 21.65 -31.27
CA VAL A 347 -1.17 22.07 -29.91
C VAL A 347 -2.65 21.81 -29.66
N VAL A 348 -3.50 22.04 -30.67
CA VAL A 348 -4.94 21.70 -30.60
C VAL A 348 -5.12 20.19 -30.46
N ALA A 349 -4.43 19.38 -31.27
CA ALA A 349 -4.47 17.92 -31.18
C ALA A 349 -4.04 17.41 -29.80
N LEU A 350 -2.94 17.92 -29.26
CA LEU A 350 -2.47 17.58 -27.91
C LEU A 350 -3.51 17.91 -26.85
N THR A 351 -4.15 19.08 -26.95
CA THR A 351 -5.18 19.52 -26.00
C THR A 351 -6.42 18.61 -26.05
N VAL A 352 -6.91 18.32 -27.27
CA VAL A 352 -8.06 17.43 -27.48
C VAL A 352 -7.75 16.02 -26.99
N PHE A 353 -6.55 15.51 -27.31
CA PHE A 353 -6.11 14.21 -26.84
C PHE A 353 -6.11 14.14 -25.29
N THR A 354 -5.49 15.11 -24.63
CA THR A 354 -5.41 15.15 -23.17
C THR A 354 -6.81 15.21 -22.54
N LEU A 355 -7.75 15.93 -23.17
CA LEU A 355 -9.16 15.97 -22.77
C LEU A 355 -9.85 14.61 -22.92
N LEU A 356 -9.77 13.99 -24.09
CA LEU A 356 -10.39 12.69 -24.35
C LEU A 356 -9.87 11.61 -23.40
N GLN A 357 -8.56 11.61 -23.13
CA GLN A 357 -7.95 10.73 -22.13
C GLN A 357 -8.55 10.95 -20.73
N THR A 358 -8.65 12.21 -20.30
CA THR A 358 -9.19 12.54 -18.97
C THR A 358 -10.64 12.10 -18.84
N LEU A 359 -11.44 12.31 -19.90
CA LEU A 359 -12.84 11.87 -19.95
C LEU A 359 -12.98 10.34 -19.98
N ALA A 360 -12.12 9.64 -20.71
CA ALA A 360 -12.11 8.18 -20.75
C ALA A 360 -11.82 7.61 -19.36
N LEU A 361 -10.79 8.11 -18.68
CA LEU A 361 -10.46 7.71 -17.30
C LEU A 361 -11.59 8.03 -16.31
N LEU A 362 -12.24 9.19 -16.44
CA LEU A 362 -13.43 9.52 -15.66
C LEU A 362 -14.56 8.52 -15.90
N GLY A 363 -14.80 8.15 -17.16
CA GLY A 363 -15.78 7.14 -17.54
C GLY A 363 -15.47 5.78 -16.91
N THR A 364 -14.23 5.32 -16.97
CA THR A 364 -13.85 4.05 -16.31
C THR A 364 -14.07 4.10 -14.79
N ARG A 365 -13.83 5.24 -14.15
CA ARG A 365 -14.11 5.43 -12.72
C ARG A 365 -15.61 5.35 -12.43
N VAL A 366 -16.42 6.12 -13.16
CA VAL A 366 -17.87 6.25 -12.91
C VAL A 366 -18.61 4.97 -13.26
N PHE A 367 -18.27 4.32 -14.37
CA PHE A 367 -19.02 3.19 -14.92
C PHE A 367 -18.41 1.82 -14.63
N LEU A 368 -17.09 1.73 -14.42
CA LEU A 368 -16.37 0.45 -14.23
C LEU A 368 -15.71 0.33 -12.84
N GLY A 369 -15.97 1.26 -11.92
CA GLY A 369 -15.36 1.27 -10.59
C GLY A 369 -13.85 1.53 -10.58
N GLY A 370 -13.30 2.11 -11.66
CA GLY A 370 -11.87 2.43 -11.76
C GLY A 370 -11.36 3.34 -10.63
N GLY A 371 -10.12 3.13 -10.18
CA GLY A 371 -9.54 3.86 -9.05
C GLY A 371 -9.27 5.35 -9.31
N GLN A 372 -9.49 6.19 -8.28
CA GLN A 372 -9.25 7.65 -8.30
C GLN A 372 -7.82 8.03 -8.73
N TYR A 373 -6.86 7.19 -8.36
CA TYR A 373 -5.43 7.41 -8.57
C TYR A 373 -5.08 7.71 -10.03
N TRP A 374 -5.55 6.89 -10.98
CA TRP A 374 -5.24 7.04 -12.40
C TRP A 374 -5.87 8.29 -13.02
N PHE A 375 -7.10 8.60 -12.60
CA PHE A 375 -7.77 9.83 -13.00
C PHE A 375 -6.99 11.07 -12.51
N ASN A 376 -6.55 11.10 -11.25
CA ASN A 376 -5.72 12.22 -10.77
C ASN A 376 -4.38 12.31 -11.51
N LYS A 377 -3.74 11.17 -11.80
CA LYS A 377 -2.46 11.13 -12.52
C LYS A 377 -2.53 11.70 -13.94
N SER A 378 -3.68 11.64 -14.63
CA SER A 378 -3.78 12.23 -15.98
C SER A 378 -3.66 13.75 -15.98
N PHE A 379 -3.93 14.43 -14.86
CA PHE A 379 -3.83 15.89 -14.76
C PHE A 379 -2.40 16.43 -14.85
N PHE A 380 -1.40 15.58 -14.57
CA PHE A 380 0.01 15.91 -14.77
C PHE A 380 0.38 16.13 -16.25
N LEU A 381 -0.45 15.72 -17.21
CA LEU A 381 -0.20 15.96 -18.63
C LEU A 381 -0.79 17.27 -19.14
N TRP A 382 -1.75 17.87 -18.42
CA TRP A 382 -2.42 19.09 -18.84
C TRP A 382 -1.50 20.32 -18.83
N ILE A 383 -0.45 20.32 -18.02
CA ILE A 383 0.50 21.45 -17.94
C ILE A 383 1.19 21.74 -19.28
N PHE A 384 1.41 20.74 -20.13
CA PHE A 384 2.10 20.90 -21.41
C PHE A 384 1.26 21.66 -22.46
N PRO A 385 0.03 21.21 -22.82
CA PRO A 385 -0.83 21.97 -23.72
C PRO A 385 -1.23 23.33 -23.11
N LEU A 386 -1.43 23.43 -21.80
CA LEU A 386 -1.74 24.72 -21.15
C LEU A 386 -0.58 25.72 -21.32
N ALA A 387 0.66 25.30 -21.09
CA ALA A 387 1.84 26.14 -21.27
C ALA A 387 2.03 26.60 -22.73
N LEU A 388 1.85 25.68 -23.69
CA LEU A 388 1.95 26.00 -25.12
C LEU A 388 0.83 26.94 -25.58
N CYS A 389 -0.41 26.72 -25.13
CA CYS A 389 -1.50 27.63 -25.43
C CYS A 389 -1.29 29.02 -24.79
N ALA A 390 -0.82 29.08 -23.54
CA ALA A 390 -0.55 30.34 -22.87
C ALA A 390 0.54 31.15 -23.61
N VAL A 391 1.61 30.51 -24.09
CA VAL A 391 2.66 31.21 -24.84
C VAL A 391 2.17 31.71 -26.21
N ILE A 392 1.26 30.99 -26.88
CA ILE A 392 0.62 31.46 -28.11
C ILE A 392 -0.20 32.73 -27.85
N ALA A 393 -0.99 32.75 -26.78
CA ALA A 393 -1.76 33.93 -26.39
C ALA A 393 -0.85 35.11 -26.05
N LEU A 394 0.22 34.86 -25.30
CA LEU A 394 1.22 35.87 -24.94
C LEU A 394 1.90 36.46 -26.19
N ALA A 395 2.36 35.62 -27.11
CA ALA A 395 2.98 36.07 -28.37
C ALA A 395 2.02 36.95 -29.19
N ARG A 396 0.73 36.57 -29.25
CA ARG A 396 -0.29 37.34 -29.95
C ARG A 396 -0.57 38.68 -29.28
N ALA A 397 -0.61 38.71 -27.94
CA ALA A 397 -0.79 39.93 -27.16
C ALA A 397 0.40 40.89 -27.36
N MET A 398 1.63 40.37 -27.36
CA MET A 398 2.85 41.16 -27.63
C MET A 398 2.85 41.73 -29.04
N ASP A 399 2.47 40.93 -30.05
CA ASP A 399 2.30 41.42 -31.42
C ASP A 399 1.27 42.55 -31.51
N TRP A 400 0.17 42.45 -30.77
CA TRP A 400 -0.86 43.49 -30.73
C TRP A 400 -0.36 44.77 -30.03
N LEU A 401 0.28 44.64 -28.86
CA LEU A 401 0.91 45.74 -28.12
C LEU A 401 1.97 46.47 -28.94
N SER A 402 2.78 45.73 -29.70
CA SER A 402 3.82 46.31 -30.55
C SER A 402 3.28 47.21 -31.67
N ARG A 403 1.99 47.08 -32.01
CA ARG A 403 1.31 47.94 -32.99
C ARG A 403 0.78 49.24 -32.37
N LEU A 404 0.56 49.24 -31.05
CA LEU A 404 0.01 50.38 -30.31
C LEU A 404 1.10 51.31 -29.78
N ILE A 405 2.31 50.79 -29.55
CA ILE A 405 3.43 51.54 -28.97
C ILE A 405 4.46 51.89 -30.08
N PRO A 406 4.92 53.15 -30.19
CA PRO A 406 5.91 53.55 -31.20
C PRO A 406 7.19 52.70 -31.13
N ARG A 407 7.70 52.27 -32.30
CA ARG A 407 8.90 51.40 -32.42
C ARG A 407 10.14 51.87 -31.63
N ARG A 408 10.28 53.17 -31.34
CA ARG A 408 11.39 53.73 -30.54
C ARG A 408 11.28 53.41 -29.03
N LEU A 409 10.07 53.26 -28.50
CA LEU A 409 9.79 52.80 -27.12
C LEU A 409 9.77 51.26 -27.02
N VAL A 410 9.52 50.58 -28.15
CA VAL A 410 9.64 49.12 -28.30
C VAL A 410 11.09 48.70 -28.60
N ALA A 411 11.96 49.59 -29.06
CA ALA A 411 13.40 49.31 -29.20
C ALA A 411 14.10 49.11 -27.84
N SER A 412 13.46 49.54 -26.74
CA SER A 412 13.79 49.17 -25.35
C SER A 412 13.04 47.91 -24.86
N ALA A 413 12.44 47.11 -25.75
CA ALA A 413 11.85 45.81 -25.46
C ALA A 413 12.77 44.80 -24.75
N PRO A 414 14.11 44.85 -24.86
CA PRO A 414 14.97 44.09 -23.96
C PRO A 414 14.66 44.37 -22.50
N GLY A 415 14.24 45.58 -22.12
CA GLY A 415 13.86 45.95 -20.76
C GLY A 415 12.55 45.32 -20.27
N LEU A 416 11.52 45.22 -21.12
CA LEU A 416 10.26 44.53 -20.79
C LEU A 416 10.43 43.01 -20.72
N ILE A 417 11.25 42.47 -21.63
CA ILE A 417 11.73 41.08 -21.60
C ILE A 417 12.57 40.82 -20.34
N THR A 418 13.42 41.77 -19.94
CA THR A 418 14.24 41.68 -18.73
C THR A 418 13.38 41.78 -17.48
N VAL A 419 12.31 42.58 -17.47
CA VAL A 419 11.33 42.64 -16.37
C VAL A 419 10.48 41.38 -16.29
N PHE A 420 10.06 40.80 -17.43
CA PHE A 420 9.37 39.50 -17.47
C PHE A 420 10.31 38.36 -17.08
N ALA A 421 11.58 38.42 -17.47
CA ALA A 421 12.63 37.49 -17.07
C ALA A 421 13.05 37.70 -15.61
N LEU A 422 13.00 38.92 -15.05
CA LEU A 422 13.22 39.23 -13.64
C LEU A 422 12.03 38.79 -12.79
N LEU A 423 10.80 38.98 -13.25
CA LEU A 423 9.59 38.47 -12.59
C LEU A 423 9.54 36.95 -12.68
N ALA A 424 9.94 36.35 -13.81
CA ALA A 424 10.12 34.91 -13.99
C ALA A 424 11.28 34.38 -13.13
N ALA A 425 12.39 35.09 -13.02
CA ALA A 425 13.46 34.77 -12.08
C ALA A 425 12.95 34.89 -10.64
N ILE A 426 12.25 35.97 -10.27
CA ILE A 426 11.64 36.13 -8.96
C ILE A 426 10.58 35.04 -8.70
N THR A 427 9.91 34.46 -9.68
CA THR A 427 8.93 33.37 -9.46
C THR A 427 9.53 31.96 -9.54
N LEU A 428 10.61 31.79 -10.31
CA LEU A 428 11.47 30.60 -10.31
C LEU A 428 12.31 30.52 -9.02
N PHE A 429 12.75 31.66 -8.48
CA PHE A 429 13.59 31.78 -7.28
C PHE A 429 12.80 32.13 -6.00
N ALA A 430 11.64 32.80 -6.06
CA ALA A 430 10.73 32.99 -4.91
C ALA A 430 9.72 31.85 -4.85
N ARG A 431 10.25 30.69 -4.52
CA ARG A 431 9.79 29.80 -3.45
C ARG A 431 10.96 28.84 -3.25
N PRO A 432 12.00 29.24 -2.48
CA PRO A 432 13.06 28.31 -2.15
C PRO A 432 12.40 27.08 -1.55
N ALA A 433 12.57 25.94 -2.21
CA ALA A 433 12.14 24.67 -1.67
C ALA A 433 12.82 24.57 -0.29
N PRO A 434 12.07 24.46 0.82
CA PRO A 434 12.72 24.24 2.09
C PRO A 434 13.51 22.93 1.94
N SER A 435 14.77 22.93 2.36
CA SER A 435 15.64 21.78 2.30
C SER A 435 15.11 20.68 3.22
N TYR A 436 14.22 19.86 2.67
CA TYR A 436 13.73 18.66 3.32
C TYR A 436 14.54 17.48 2.80
N ALA A 437 15.85 17.47 3.08
CA ALA A 437 16.60 16.23 2.98
C ALA A 437 15.99 15.21 3.95
N VAL A 438 15.80 13.97 3.50
CA VAL A 438 15.31 12.88 4.35
C VAL A 438 16.38 12.44 5.34
N LEU A 439 17.64 12.56 4.91
CA LEU A 439 18.85 12.22 5.63
C LEU A 439 19.84 13.37 5.43
N ASP A 440 20.41 13.83 6.52
CA ASP A 440 21.53 14.77 6.52
C ASP A 440 22.86 13.98 6.39
N GLU A 441 23.98 14.65 6.10
CA GLU A 441 25.28 13.95 5.94
C GLU A 441 25.68 13.16 7.19
N SER A 442 25.38 13.68 8.39
CA SER A 442 25.57 12.96 9.64
C SER A 442 24.79 11.65 9.70
N ASP A 443 23.55 11.65 9.20
CA ASP A 443 22.71 10.45 9.19
C ASP A 443 23.31 9.38 8.28
N ILE A 444 23.80 9.79 7.10
CA ILE A 444 24.45 8.88 6.14
C ILE A 444 25.69 8.25 6.76
N GLN A 445 26.56 9.04 7.38
CA GLN A 445 27.79 8.52 7.98
C GLN A 445 27.51 7.53 9.12
N VAL A 446 26.55 7.84 9.99
CA VAL A 446 26.14 6.95 11.08
C VAL A 446 25.50 5.67 10.52
N ALA A 447 24.66 5.77 9.49
CA ALA A 447 24.03 4.62 8.88
C ALA A 447 25.03 3.70 8.17
N LEU A 448 26.04 4.26 7.49
CA LEU A 448 27.13 3.49 6.86
C LEU A 448 28.03 2.81 7.90
N TRP A 449 28.29 3.49 9.02
CA TRP A 449 28.96 2.87 10.16
C TRP A 449 28.14 1.70 10.71
N ALA A 450 26.82 1.87 10.88
CA ALA A 450 25.92 0.79 11.31
C ALA A 450 26.00 -0.42 10.39
N LYS A 451 25.92 -0.18 9.07
CA LYS A 451 25.97 -1.24 8.04
C LYS A 451 27.23 -2.07 8.11
N SER A 452 28.35 -1.47 8.52
CA SER A 452 29.65 -2.14 8.59
C SER A 452 29.94 -2.82 9.94
N HIS A 453 29.20 -2.48 11.00
CA HIS A 453 29.50 -2.95 12.37
C HIS A 453 28.36 -3.73 13.02
N LEU A 454 27.12 -3.58 12.56
CA LEU A 454 25.92 -4.15 13.17
C LEU A 454 25.08 -4.91 12.14
N ASN A 455 24.26 -5.84 12.62
CA ASN A 455 23.14 -6.34 11.84
C ASN A 455 22.04 -5.27 11.80
N THR A 456 21.97 -4.51 10.71
CA THR A 456 21.07 -3.36 10.57
C THR A 456 19.59 -3.71 10.71
N ARG A 457 19.21 -4.96 10.45
CA ARG A 457 17.83 -5.44 10.67
C ARG A 457 17.37 -5.31 12.11
N HIS A 458 18.31 -5.31 13.07
CA HIS A 458 18.04 -5.16 14.50
C HIS A 458 18.26 -3.71 14.99
N VAL A 459 18.54 -2.78 14.08
CA VAL A 459 18.71 -1.36 14.38
C VAL A 459 17.36 -0.67 14.16
N ASN A 460 16.74 -0.25 15.27
CA ASN A 460 15.50 0.51 15.22
C ASN A 460 15.78 1.95 14.79
N TYR A 461 14.76 2.63 14.27
CA TYR A 461 14.87 4.04 13.90
C TYR A 461 13.87 4.85 14.72
N ILE A 462 14.34 5.91 15.37
CA ILE A 462 13.48 6.92 15.98
C ILE A 462 13.72 8.25 15.28
N GLY A 463 12.63 8.84 14.82
CA GLY A 463 12.64 10.08 14.08
C GLY A 463 11.26 10.70 13.95
N SER A 464 11.21 12.01 13.73
CA SER A 464 9.95 12.73 13.52
C SER A 464 9.32 12.45 12.14
N LYS A 465 10.05 11.76 11.25
CA LYS A 465 9.62 11.40 9.90
C LYS A 465 9.68 9.90 9.70
N SER A 466 8.51 9.29 9.59
CA SER A 466 8.27 7.88 9.24
C SER A 466 9.15 7.37 8.09
N LEU A 467 9.29 8.17 7.03
CA LEU A 467 9.97 7.77 5.80
C LEU A 467 11.50 7.68 5.91
N THR A 468 12.12 8.29 6.92
CA THR A 468 13.57 8.19 7.08
C THR A 468 13.98 6.76 7.42
N GLY A 469 13.17 6.02 8.19
CA GLY A 469 13.42 4.59 8.46
C GLY A 469 13.37 3.74 7.19
N LEU A 470 12.48 4.08 6.24
CA LEU A 470 12.42 3.44 4.93
C LEU A 470 13.71 3.71 4.12
N TRP A 471 14.19 4.96 4.10
CA TRP A 471 15.46 5.31 3.43
C TRP A 471 16.68 4.66 4.10
N LEU A 472 16.70 4.51 5.42
CA LEU A 472 17.76 3.77 6.11
C LEU A 472 17.75 2.30 5.71
N GLY A 473 16.61 1.62 5.88
CA GLY A 473 16.48 0.18 5.61
C GLY A 473 16.71 -0.17 4.14
N VAL A 474 15.96 0.47 3.23
CA VAL A 474 16.00 0.16 1.80
C VAL A 474 17.17 0.86 1.10
N GLY A 475 17.42 2.12 1.46
CA GLY A 475 18.33 3.02 0.75
C GLY A 475 19.80 2.87 1.12
N LEU A 476 20.11 2.79 2.41
CA LEU A 476 21.51 2.77 2.89
C LEU A 476 21.94 1.37 3.32
N TRP A 477 21.10 0.69 4.10
CA TRP A 477 21.36 -0.66 4.60
C TRP A 477 21.10 -1.75 3.56
N GLU A 478 20.31 -1.44 2.52
CA GLU A 478 19.98 -2.36 1.42
C GLU A 478 19.34 -3.67 1.94
N GLU A 479 18.44 -3.54 2.91
CA GLU A 479 17.74 -4.68 3.52
C GLU A 479 16.78 -5.32 2.52
N GLU A 480 16.94 -6.63 2.30
CA GLU A 480 15.92 -7.42 1.59
C GLU A 480 14.70 -7.62 2.51
N LEU A 481 13.59 -6.98 2.16
CA LEU A 481 12.33 -7.04 2.89
C LEU A 481 11.20 -7.57 1.98
N PRO A 482 10.27 -8.39 2.50
CA PRO A 482 9.09 -8.84 1.74
C PRO A 482 8.30 -7.64 1.17
N GLY A 483 7.77 -7.78 -0.05
CA GLY A 483 7.15 -6.69 -0.80
C GLY A 483 5.92 -6.05 -0.12
N ASP A 484 5.20 -6.82 0.69
CA ASP A 484 4.10 -6.38 1.54
C ASP A 484 4.56 -5.54 2.75
N LEU A 485 5.81 -5.69 3.19
CA LEU A 485 6.37 -4.94 4.31
C LEU A 485 6.86 -3.54 3.93
N LEU A 486 7.22 -3.32 2.66
CA LEU A 486 7.79 -2.04 2.17
C LEU A 486 6.85 -0.84 2.40
N ALA A 487 5.55 -1.06 2.30
CA ALA A 487 4.53 -0.03 2.58
C ALA A 487 4.38 0.25 4.08
N ASP A 488 4.56 -0.78 4.91
CA ASP A 488 4.37 -0.72 6.36
C ASP A 488 5.64 -0.21 7.09
N LEU A 489 6.83 -0.31 6.49
CA LEU A 489 8.11 0.19 7.06
C LEU A 489 8.10 1.69 7.39
N ALA A 490 7.30 2.49 6.67
CA ALA A 490 7.15 3.89 7.02
C ALA A 490 6.39 4.06 8.36
N ALA A 491 5.48 3.15 8.69
CA ALA A 491 4.64 3.22 9.89
C ALA A 491 5.19 2.43 11.10
N LEU A 492 6.29 1.69 10.92
CA LEU A 492 6.80 0.72 11.88
C LEU A 492 8.18 1.11 12.43
N GLY A 493 8.15 1.84 13.53
CA GLY A 493 9.30 2.18 14.37
C GLY A 493 8.79 2.73 15.71
N PRO A 494 9.62 2.71 16.77
CA PRO A 494 9.21 3.27 18.04
C PRO A 494 8.87 4.75 17.85
N LYS A 495 7.71 5.19 18.35
CA LYS A 495 7.29 6.59 18.24
C LYS A 495 8.10 7.48 19.18
N THR A 496 8.53 6.92 20.31
CA THR A 496 9.36 7.62 21.30
C THR A 496 10.55 6.78 21.73
N PHE A 497 11.53 7.45 22.36
CA PHE A 497 12.73 6.79 22.87
C PHE A 497 12.42 5.91 24.08
N GLU A 498 11.44 6.30 24.90
CA GLU A 498 10.92 5.50 26.01
C GLU A 498 10.22 4.24 25.51
N GLU A 499 9.40 4.35 24.46
CA GLU A 499 8.75 3.18 23.85
C GLU A 499 9.79 2.17 23.38
N TRP A 500 10.85 2.64 22.69
CA TRP A 500 11.99 1.80 22.32
C TRP A 500 12.67 1.21 23.55
N TYR A 501 13.00 2.01 24.56
CA TYR A 501 13.79 1.59 25.72
C TYR A 501 13.06 0.55 26.57
N ASP A 502 11.78 0.77 26.87
CA ASP A 502 10.98 -0.02 27.81
C ASP A 502 10.46 -1.34 27.23
N ALA A 503 10.21 -1.41 25.92
CA ALA A 503 9.68 -2.62 25.29
C ALA A 503 10.82 -3.55 24.82
N PRO A 504 10.87 -4.83 25.27
CA PRO A 504 11.87 -5.79 24.82
C PRO A 504 11.69 -6.21 23.35
N GLY A 505 10.52 -5.98 22.76
CA GLY A 505 10.26 -6.26 21.34
C GLY A 505 11.01 -5.33 20.39
N TRP A 506 11.34 -4.12 20.85
CA TRP A 506 12.26 -3.25 20.13
C TRP A 506 13.70 -3.65 20.45
N GLY A 507 14.46 -4.05 19.43
CA GLY A 507 15.84 -4.54 19.58
C GLY A 507 16.82 -3.60 20.29
N GLU A 508 18.01 -4.13 20.59
CA GLU A 508 19.00 -3.48 21.45
C GLU A 508 19.55 -2.16 20.90
N TYR A 509 19.54 -1.98 19.58
CA TYR A 509 20.15 -0.84 18.90
C TYR A 509 19.08 0.12 18.39
N VAL A 510 19.40 1.41 18.45
CA VAL A 510 18.58 2.48 17.88
C VAL A 510 19.45 3.51 17.16
N PHE A 511 19.02 3.87 15.96
CA PHE A 511 19.46 5.04 15.25
C PHE A 511 18.60 6.24 15.68
N VAL A 512 19.27 7.31 16.12
CA VAL A 512 18.64 8.59 16.46
C VAL A 512 19.14 9.64 15.48
N SER A 513 18.21 10.26 14.77
CA SER A 513 18.51 11.34 13.81
C SER A 513 18.91 12.65 14.50
N SER A 514 19.65 13.50 13.77
CA SER A 514 20.18 14.80 14.23
C SER A 514 19.17 15.75 14.89
N ARG A 515 17.87 15.51 14.68
CA ARG A 515 16.78 16.39 15.15
C ARG A 515 16.10 15.89 16.42
N GLN A 516 16.56 14.80 16.99
CA GLN A 516 16.01 14.21 18.20
C GLN A 516 17.06 14.08 19.30
N LYS A 517 16.63 14.36 20.53
CA LYS A 517 17.48 14.23 21.72
C LYS A 517 17.10 12.96 22.46
N ILE A 518 18.11 12.25 22.95
CA ILE A 518 17.93 11.16 23.91
C ILE A 518 17.41 11.79 25.23
N PRO A 519 16.31 11.29 25.80
CA PRO A 519 15.83 11.73 27.11
C PRO A 519 16.92 11.59 28.19
N ALA A 520 17.01 12.57 29.09
CA ALA A 520 17.95 12.51 30.20
C ALA A 520 17.53 11.43 31.22
N GLY A 521 18.48 10.65 31.73
CA GLY A 521 18.26 9.67 32.79
C GLY A 521 18.10 8.21 32.33
N LEU A 522 18.09 7.94 31.02
CA LEU A 522 18.09 6.57 30.48
C LEU A 522 19.52 6.03 30.35
N ASN A 523 19.73 4.78 30.75
CA ASN A 523 21.06 4.15 30.71
C ASN A 523 21.30 3.53 29.32
N VAL A 524 21.88 4.32 28.42
CA VAL A 524 22.18 3.92 27.04
C VAL A 524 23.63 4.19 26.70
N THR A 525 24.25 3.28 25.96
CA THR A 525 25.63 3.44 25.47
C THR A 525 25.59 3.96 24.05
N VAL A 526 26.19 5.13 23.80
CA VAL A 526 26.34 5.66 22.43
C VAL A 526 27.52 4.95 21.77
N LEU A 527 27.26 4.16 20.73
CA LEU A 527 28.28 3.37 20.03
C LEU A 527 29.04 4.20 18.99
N TYR A 528 28.32 5.07 18.27
CA TYR A 528 28.89 5.94 17.26
C TYR A 528 28.05 7.21 17.12
N ARG A 529 28.70 8.34 16.88
CA ARG A 529 28.06 9.65 16.71
C ARG A 529 28.79 10.46 15.66
N GLN A 530 28.02 11.06 14.76
CA GLN A 530 28.49 12.09 13.83
C GLN A 530 27.55 13.29 13.92
N GLY A 531 28.07 14.46 14.30
CA GLY A 531 27.21 15.61 14.60
C GLY A 531 26.16 15.26 15.66
N ASP A 532 24.88 15.52 15.36
CA ASP A 532 23.77 15.19 16.25
C ASP A 532 23.18 13.79 16.02
N SER A 533 23.52 13.13 14.91
CA SER A 533 23.05 11.77 14.59
C SER A 533 23.91 10.74 15.32
N MET A 534 23.30 9.66 15.80
CA MET A 534 24.03 8.62 16.54
C MET A 534 23.34 7.25 16.51
N ILE A 535 24.11 6.22 16.86
CA ILE A 535 23.58 4.91 17.24
C ILE A 535 23.82 4.70 18.73
N ALA A 536 22.76 4.32 19.42
CA ALA A 536 22.78 3.97 20.83
C ALA A 536 22.35 2.51 21.04
N GLN A 537 22.84 1.92 22.11
CA GLN A 537 22.49 0.58 22.58
C GLN A 537 21.86 0.68 23.98
N LYS A 538 20.82 -0.12 24.23
CA LYS A 538 20.28 -0.30 25.60
C LYS A 538 21.38 -0.86 26.50
N ALA A 539 21.46 -0.41 27.76
CA ALA A 539 22.27 -1.13 28.74
C ALA A 539 21.73 -2.55 28.87
N SER A 540 22.58 -3.57 28.68
CA SER A 540 22.18 -4.97 28.66
C SER A 540 21.41 -5.35 29.92
N THR A 541 20.09 -5.42 29.81
CA THR A 541 19.30 -6.30 30.67
C THR A 541 19.55 -7.69 30.13
N THR A 542 20.42 -8.45 30.80
CA THR A 542 20.54 -9.89 30.57
C THR A 542 19.15 -10.51 30.72
N SER A 543 18.42 -10.69 29.63
CA SER A 543 17.39 -11.70 29.57
C SER A 543 18.14 -13.02 29.68
N HIS A 544 18.04 -13.65 30.84
CA HIS A 544 18.37 -15.07 30.92
C HIS A 544 17.59 -15.77 29.80
N PRO A 545 18.20 -16.69 29.02
CA PRO A 545 17.39 -17.63 28.28
C PRO A 545 16.54 -18.36 29.35
N PRO A 546 15.19 -18.34 29.29
CA PRO A 546 14.43 -19.25 30.13
C PRO A 546 14.86 -20.65 29.72
N SER A 547 15.42 -21.39 30.67
CA SER A 547 15.97 -22.73 30.48
C SER A 547 14.89 -23.82 30.47
N ASP A 548 13.69 -23.50 29.97
CA ASP A 548 12.58 -24.44 29.80
C ASP A 548 12.21 -24.54 28.31
N ASP A 549 11.86 -25.75 27.86
CA ASP A 549 11.35 -25.96 26.51
C ASP A 549 10.00 -25.23 26.34
N PRO A 550 9.80 -24.48 25.24
CA PRO A 550 8.55 -23.76 25.01
C PRO A 550 7.36 -24.74 24.93
N PRO A 551 6.17 -24.40 25.46
CA PRO A 551 4.99 -25.26 25.35
C PRO A 551 4.58 -25.56 23.90
N ALA A 552 4.82 -24.64 22.97
CA ALA A 552 4.55 -24.85 21.55
C ALA A 552 5.48 -24.05 20.63
N ARG A 553 5.80 -24.63 19.47
CA ARG A 553 6.59 -23.99 18.41
C ARG A 553 5.79 -23.92 17.11
N PHE A 554 5.47 -22.72 16.63
CA PHE A 554 4.76 -22.48 15.37
C PHE A 554 5.77 -22.41 14.21
N GLY A 555 6.01 -23.56 13.58
CA GLY A 555 7.10 -23.75 12.62
C GLY A 555 8.45 -23.30 13.21
N ASN A 556 9.26 -22.63 12.37
CA ASN A 556 10.46 -21.93 12.82
C ASN A 556 10.20 -20.44 13.10
N VAL A 557 8.94 -19.97 13.06
CA VAL A 557 8.64 -18.54 13.06
C VAL A 557 8.54 -17.99 14.49
N LEU A 558 7.62 -18.54 15.29
CA LEU A 558 7.33 -18.10 16.65
C LEU A 558 7.33 -19.30 17.62
N ALA A 559 7.80 -19.08 18.84
CA ALA A 559 7.63 -20.01 19.95
C ALA A 559 6.75 -19.39 21.02
N LEU A 560 5.64 -20.04 21.37
CA LEU A 560 4.84 -19.65 22.54
C LEU A 560 5.59 -20.16 23.77
N ARG A 561 6.06 -19.24 24.62
CA ARG A 561 6.83 -19.52 25.84
C ARG A 561 5.96 -19.73 27.06
N ASP A 562 4.92 -18.90 27.18
CA ASP A 562 3.99 -18.96 28.30
C ASP A 562 2.65 -18.36 27.89
N TYR A 563 1.59 -18.72 28.59
CA TYR A 563 0.29 -18.06 28.47
C TYR A 563 -0.42 -18.05 29.82
N ALA A 564 -0.98 -16.90 30.15
CA ALA A 564 -1.81 -16.72 31.33
C ALA A 564 -3.27 -16.64 30.88
N LEU A 565 -3.97 -17.78 31.02
CA LEU A 565 -5.43 -17.82 30.98
C LEU A 565 -5.96 -17.73 32.40
N PRO A 566 -6.34 -16.54 32.89
CA PRO A 566 -7.21 -16.51 34.05
C PRO A 566 -8.46 -17.31 33.68
N ARG A 567 -8.86 -18.31 34.47
CA ARG A 567 -10.18 -18.94 34.33
C ARG A 567 -11.21 -17.83 34.48
N GLN A 568 -11.61 -17.22 33.35
CA GLN A 568 -12.50 -16.08 33.30
C GLN A 568 -13.87 -16.58 32.89
N THR A 569 -14.81 -16.41 33.79
CA THR A 569 -16.24 -16.39 33.49
C THR A 569 -16.51 -15.06 32.79
N VAL A 570 -17.00 -15.09 31.55
CA VAL A 570 -17.23 -13.91 30.71
C VAL A 570 -18.68 -13.88 30.25
N GLY A 571 -19.33 -12.72 30.26
CA GLY A 571 -20.69 -12.58 29.74
C GLY A 571 -20.75 -12.56 28.20
N ALA A 572 -21.91 -12.90 27.63
CA ALA A 572 -22.16 -12.67 26.21
C ALA A 572 -22.02 -11.17 25.87
N GLY A 573 -21.33 -10.85 24.78
CA GLY A 573 -21.02 -9.45 24.40
C GLY A 573 -19.86 -8.80 25.16
N GLU A 574 -19.26 -9.45 26.17
CA GLU A 574 -18.07 -8.94 26.86
C GLU A 574 -16.77 -9.30 26.13
N VAL A 575 -15.63 -8.85 26.65
CA VAL A 575 -14.30 -9.05 26.04
C VAL A 575 -13.47 -10.02 26.88
N LEU A 576 -13.19 -11.20 26.33
CA LEU A 576 -12.22 -12.14 26.90
C LEU A 576 -10.80 -11.56 26.75
N SER A 577 -10.07 -11.43 27.86
CA SER A 577 -8.71 -10.89 27.86
C SER A 577 -7.71 -11.85 28.49
N PHE A 578 -6.66 -12.19 27.75
CA PHE A 578 -5.58 -13.06 28.23
C PHE A 578 -4.23 -12.60 27.67
N THR A 579 -3.14 -13.11 28.25
CA THR A 579 -1.78 -12.73 27.84
C THR A 579 -1.02 -13.97 27.41
N THR A 580 -0.28 -13.83 26.32
CA THR A 580 0.71 -14.81 25.86
C THR A 580 2.09 -14.19 25.90
N THR A 581 3.11 -14.99 26.10
CA THR A 581 4.51 -14.60 25.94
C THR A 581 5.08 -15.42 24.79
N VAL A 582 5.49 -14.75 23.73
CA VAL A 582 5.95 -15.37 22.49
C VAL A 582 7.38 -14.94 22.24
N GLU A 583 8.18 -15.78 21.63
CA GLU A 583 9.54 -15.51 21.18
C GLU A 583 9.65 -15.61 19.66
N ALA A 584 10.30 -14.64 19.02
CA ALA A 584 10.71 -14.74 17.62
C ALA A 584 11.88 -15.72 17.46
N ARG A 585 11.74 -16.60 16.47
CA ARG A 585 12.74 -17.62 16.16
C ARG A 585 13.36 -17.40 14.79
N GLN A 586 12.53 -17.12 13.79
CA GLN A 586 12.99 -16.84 12.44
C GLN A 586 12.01 -15.89 11.76
N VAL A 587 12.56 -15.00 10.94
CA VAL A 587 11.80 -14.12 10.05
C VAL A 587 10.89 -14.96 9.15
N PRO A 588 9.55 -14.77 9.21
CA PRO A 588 8.66 -15.51 8.33
C PRO A 588 8.83 -15.03 6.88
N PRO A 589 8.73 -15.95 5.88
CA PRO A 589 8.87 -15.59 4.47
C PRO A 589 7.70 -14.74 3.93
N ARG A 590 6.60 -14.66 4.67
CA ARG A 590 5.38 -13.90 4.37
C ARG A 590 4.77 -13.36 5.67
N ARG A 591 3.92 -12.34 5.60
CA ARG A 591 3.15 -11.89 6.77
C ARG A 591 2.31 -13.03 7.36
N VAL A 592 2.29 -13.10 8.69
CA VAL A 592 1.51 -14.09 9.45
C VAL A 592 0.55 -13.38 10.40
N ALA A 593 -0.57 -14.03 10.72
CA ALA A 593 -1.58 -13.55 11.66
C ALA A 593 -1.94 -14.65 12.67
N TRP A 594 -2.24 -14.26 13.90
CA TRP A 594 -2.91 -15.13 14.86
C TRP A 594 -4.37 -15.31 14.46
N ARG A 595 -4.87 -16.53 14.59
CA ARG A 595 -6.30 -16.86 14.58
C ARG A 595 -6.65 -17.50 15.90
N LEU A 596 -7.62 -16.91 16.58
CA LEU A 596 -8.19 -17.38 17.83
C LEU A 596 -9.61 -17.86 17.57
N THR A 597 -9.96 -19.05 18.06
CA THR A 597 -11.32 -19.58 17.92
C THR A 597 -11.82 -20.09 19.26
N LEU A 598 -13.08 -19.78 19.59
CA LEU A 598 -13.82 -20.47 20.64
C LEU A 598 -14.63 -21.58 20.00
N ARG A 599 -14.41 -22.82 20.46
CA ARG A 599 -15.12 -23.99 19.98
C ARG A 599 -15.98 -24.61 21.05
N ASP A 600 -17.18 -25.04 20.70
CA ASP A 600 -18.07 -25.74 21.62
C ASP A 600 -17.68 -27.23 21.75
N SER A 601 -18.47 -27.98 22.54
CA SER A 601 -18.26 -29.41 22.76
C SER A 601 -18.48 -30.29 21.51
N GLN A 602 -19.13 -29.76 20.47
CA GLN A 602 -19.26 -30.40 19.15
C GLN A 602 -18.10 -30.04 18.21
N ASN A 603 -17.15 -29.22 18.69
CA ASN A 603 -16.01 -28.67 17.98
C ASN A 603 -16.40 -27.67 16.88
N ASP A 604 -17.62 -27.10 16.95
CA ASP A 604 -18.09 -26.03 16.08
C ASP A 604 -17.57 -24.67 16.57
N SER A 605 -17.23 -23.79 15.62
CA SER A 605 -16.66 -22.47 15.93
C SER A 605 -17.76 -21.46 16.29
N ALA A 606 -17.82 -21.08 17.56
CA ALA A 606 -18.80 -20.10 18.07
C ALA A 606 -18.33 -18.65 17.92
N ALA A 607 -17.01 -18.42 17.95
CA ALA A 607 -16.42 -17.11 17.70
C ALA A 607 -15.01 -17.26 17.12
N GLU A 608 -14.61 -16.32 16.26
CA GLU A 608 -13.27 -16.25 15.69
C GLU A 608 -12.74 -14.81 15.74
N LEU A 609 -11.44 -14.66 16.05
CA LEU A 609 -10.70 -13.40 15.95
C LEU A 609 -9.40 -13.65 15.17
N GLN A 610 -9.18 -12.86 14.12
CA GLN A 610 -7.91 -12.80 13.42
C GLN A 610 -7.20 -11.47 13.73
N VAL A 611 -5.94 -11.54 14.16
CA VAL A 611 -5.16 -10.39 14.63
C VAL A 611 -3.69 -10.57 14.30
N ASP A 612 -3.01 -9.51 13.86
CA ASP A 612 -1.57 -9.55 13.64
C ASP A 612 -0.82 -9.74 14.98
N PRO A 613 0.32 -10.46 15.00
CA PRO A 613 1.19 -10.50 16.16
C PRO A 613 1.52 -9.09 16.65
N PHE A 614 1.35 -8.88 17.96
CA PHE A 614 1.56 -7.61 18.66
C PHE A 614 0.76 -6.42 18.12
N ASP A 615 -0.44 -6.64 17.58
CA ASP A 615 -1.28 -5.60 16.95
C ASP A 615 -0.53 -4.80 15.86
N ASN A 616 0.41 -5.47 15.18
CA ASN A 616 1.31 -4.87 14.18
C ASN A 616 2.15 -3.71 14.76
N GLN A 617 2.44 -3.68 16.06
CA GLN A 617 3.27 -2.65 16.70
C GLN A 617 4.76 -2.81 16.34
N PHE A 618 5.25 -4.06 16.25
CA PHE A 618 6.63 -4.40 15.88
C PHE A 618 6.63 -5.39 14.71
N PRO A 619 7.33 -5.12 13.59
CA PRO A 619 7.42 -6.08 12.51
C PRO A 619 8.19 -7.32 12.97
N LEU A 620 7.61 -8.51 12.80
CA LEU A 620 8.27 -9.78 13.12
C LEU A 620 9.66 -9.92 12.46
N GLN A 621 9.87 -9.25 11.33
CA GLN A 621 11.12 -9.25 10.58
C GLN A 621 12.26 -8.49 11.27
N ARG A 622 11.95 -7.62 12.25
CA ARG A 622 12.92 -6.83 13.02
C ARG A 622 12.99 -7.25 14.48
N TRP A 623 12.25 -8.29 14.87
CA TRP A 623 12.27 -8.79 16.23
C TRP A 623 13.62 -9.48 16.47
N PRO A 624 14.39 -9.10 17.52
CA PRO A 624 15.59 -9.83 17.90
C PRO A 624 15.35 -11.33 18.09
N ASP A 625 16.25 -12.13 17.54
CA ASP A 625 16.28 -13.58 17.76
C ASP A 625 16.33 -13.89 19.26
N GLY A 626 15.39 -14.71 19.73
CA GLY A 626 15.36 -15.15 21.13
C GLY A 626 14.75 -14.15 22.12
N ALA A 627 14.34 -12.95 21.69
CA ALA A 627 13.63 -12.02 22.56
C ALA A 627 12.19 -12.50 22.76
N ALA A 628 11.74 -12.56 24.02
CA ALA A 628 10.37 -12.89 24.38
C ALA A 628 9.56 -11.61 24.68
N VAL A 629 8.34 -11.52 24.14
CA VAL A 629 7.43 -10.38 24.30
C VAL A 629 6.06 -10.88 24.71
N SER A 630 5.46 -10.21 25.69
CA SER A 630 4.10 -10.51 26.10
C SER A 630 3.07 -9.74 25.26
N GLN A 631 2.16 -10.45 24.61
CA GLN A 631 1.01 -9.88 23.89
C GLN A 631 -0.26 -10.10 24.71
N LYS A 632 -1.02 -9.03 24.95
CA LYS A 632 -2.36 -9.10 25.53
C LYS A 632 -3.40 -9.17 24.43
N PHE A 633 -4.18 -10.25 24.40
CA PHE A 633 -5.31 -10.40 23.49
C PHE A 633 -6.58 -9.80 24.09
N ARG A 634 -7.42 -9.23 23.22
CA ARG A 634 -8.77 -8.77 23.51
C ARG A 634 -9.71 -9.41 22.50
N PHE A 635 -10.43 -10.45 22.94
CA PHE A 635 -11.34 -11.21 22.10
C PHE A 635 -12.79 -10.82 22.43
N PRO A 636 -13.41 -9.91 21.65
CA PRO A 636 -14.80 -9.54 21.84
C PRO A 636 -15.71 -10.74 21.50
N LEU A 637 -16.59 -11.11 22.44
CA LEU A 637 -17.54 -12.20 22.23
C LEU A 637 -18.80 -11.69 21.53
N PRO A 638 -19.42 -12.47 20.62
CA PRO A 638 -20.72 -12.14 20.06
C PRO A 638 -21.77 -11.95 21.16
N ALA A 639 -22.72 -11.04 20.96
CA ALA A 639 -23.79 -10.81 21.94
C ALA A 639 -24.81 -11.97 21.99
N ASP A 640 -24.86 -12.78 20.95
CA ASP A 640 -25.73 -13.95 20.76
C ASP A 640 -25.02 -15.28 21.03
N ILE A 641 -23.75 -15.25 21.47
CA ILE A 641 -23.03 -16.46 21.87
C ILE A 641 -23.80 -17.17 22.99
N GLN A 642 -23.96 -18.49 22.84
CA GLN A 642 -24.70 -19.26 23.83
C GLN A 642 -23.90 -19.39 25.13
N PRO A 643 -24.53 -19.31 26.30
CA PRO A 643 -23.87 -19.64 27.56
C PRO A 643 -23.41 -21.09 27.58
N GLY A 644 -22.18 -21.34 28.02
CA GLY A 644 -21.57 -22.66 27.92
C GLY A 644 -20.08 -22.67 28.20
N LEU A 645 -19.50 -23.87 28.16
CA LEU A 645 -18.06 -24.08 28.20
C LEU A 645 -17.51 -24.17 26.77
N TYR A 646 -16.44 -23.42 26.50
CA TYR A 646 -15.79 -23.36 25.20
C TYR A 646 -14.30 -23.61 25.31
N ASP A 647 -13.72 -24.31 24.34
CA ASP A 647 -12.26 -24.46 24.21
C ASP A 647 -11.70 -23.27 23.43
N LEU A 648 -10.76 -22.53 24.03
CA LEU A 648 -10.03 -21.46 23.37
C LEU A 648 -8.81 -22.03 22.65
N LYS A 649 -8.83 -21.94 21.33
CA LYS A 649 -7.74 -22.42 20.47
C LYS A 649 -7.04 -21.26 19.78
N ILE A 650 -5.73 -21.38 19.60
CA ILE A 650 -4.88 -20.40 18.90
C ILE A 650 -4.07 -21.08 17.78
N GLY A 651 -4.02 -20.47 16.60
CA GLY A 651 -3.18 -20.90 15.49
C GLY A 651 -2.49 -19.74 14.80
N LEU A 652 -1.38 -20.02 14.10
CA LEU A 652 -0.64 -19.04 13.31
C LEU A 652 -0.82 -19.35 11.82
N TYR A 653 -1.18 -18.35 11.02
CA TYR A 653 -1.55 -18.54 9.61
C TYR A 653 -0.85 -17.54 8.70
N TYR A 654 -0.52 -17.95 7.48
CA TYR A 654 0.00 -17.05 6.46
C TYR A 654 -1.13 -16.17 5.88
N VAL A 655 -0.93 -14.85 5.91
CA VAL A 655 -1.88 -13.89 5.35
C VAL A 655 -1.92 -14.05 3.82
N GLY A 656 -3.14 -14.12 3.27
CA GLY A 656 -3.38 -14.24 1.84
C GLY A 656 -3.62 -15.67 1.34
N SER A 657 -2.86 -16.67 1.81
CA SER A 657 -3.16 -18.08 1.49
C SER A 657 -4.09 -18.72 2.50
N GLY A 658 -4.02 -18.31 3.78
CA GLY A 658 -4.81 -18.90 4.86
C GLY A 658 -4.28 -20.24 5.35
N ASP A 659 -3.12 -20.69 4.86
CA ASP A 659 -2.47 -21.92 5.29
C ASP A 659 -1.95 -21.78 6.73
N ALA A 660 -2.13 -22.82 7.54
CA ALA A 660 -1.54 -22.88 8.86
C ALA A 660 -0.01 -22.96 8.75
N VAL A 661 0.69 -22.28 9.65
CA VAL A 661 2.14 -22.47 9.83
C VAL A 661 2.43 -23.85 10.46
N GLY A 662 1.44 -24.42 11.16
CA GLY A 662 1.55 -25.64 11.96
C GLY A 662 2.33 -25.40 13.25
N TYR A 663 1.91 -26.02 14.35
CA TYR A 663 2.69 -26.04 15.59
C TYR A 663 3.12 -27.46 15.95
N ARG A 664 4.30 -27.56 16.56
CA ARG A 664 4.84 -28.80 17.12
C ARG A 664 4.82 -28.71 18.64
N MET A 665 4.16 -29.70 19.27
CA MET A 665 4.17 -29.89 20.72
C MET A 665 5.46 -30.55 21.20
N ASN A 666 5.73 -30.46 22.50
CA ASN A 666 6.92 -31.07 23.12
C ASN A 666 6.94 -32.60 23.02
N ASP A 667 5.79 -33.25 22.85
CA ASP A 667 5.67 -34.69 22.62
C ASP A 667 5.92 -35.12 21.16
N GLY A 668 6.19 -34.16 20.26
CA GLY A 668 6.45 -34.39 18.84
C GLY A 668 5.21 -34.36 17.94
N THR A 669 4.01 -34.22 18.50
CA THR A 669 2.76 -34.09 17.74
C THR A 669 2.74 -32.78 16.95
N VAL A 670 2.15 -32.83 15.75
CA VAL A 670 1.97 -31.66 14.87
C VAL A 670 0.48 -31.45 14.63
N ASP A 671 0.01 -30.23 14.85
CA ASP A 671 -1.37 -29.82 14.61
C ASP A 671 -1.37 -28.33 14.16
N ASP A 672 -2.50 -27.82 13.70
CA ASP A 672 -2.65 -26.46 13.17
C ASP A 672 -3.09 -25.44 14.23
N VAL A 673 -3.73 -25.93 15.30
CA VAL A 673 -4.28 -25.11 16.40
C VAL A 673 -3.93 -25.66 17.79
N LEU A 674 -3.33 -24.82 18.63
CA LEU A 674 -3.02 -25.12 20.02
C LEU A 674 -4.23 -24.84 20.91
N ASP A 675 -4.61 -25.82 21.73
CA ASP A 675 -5.59 -25.63 22.78
C ASP A 675 -4.95 -24.90 23.96
N LEU A 676 -5.44 -23.69 24.27
CA LEU A 676 -4.96 -22.92 25.40
C LEU A 676 -5.71 -23.32 26.69
N GLY A 677 -6.97 -23.74 26.58
CA GLY A 677 -7.80 -24.14 27.70
C GLY A 677 -9.24 -23.63 27.60
N GLN A 678 -10.01 -23.89 28.67
CA GLN A 678 -11.45 -23.67 28.68
C GLN A 678 -11.86 -22.28 29.17
N VAL A 679 -12.87 -21.72 28.52
CA VAL A 679 -13.51 -20.43 28.83
C VAL A 679 -14.99 -20.66 29.08
N LYS A 680 -15.49 -20.12 30.19
CA LYS A 680 -16.91 -20.18 30.55
C LYS A 680 -17.62 -18.91 30.10
N VAL A 681 -18.62 -19.07 29.24
CA VAL A 681 -19.58 -18.00 28.91
C VAL A 681 -20.73 -18.08 29.91
N ALA A 682 -20.86 -17.07 30.77
CA ALA A 682 -21.81 -17.05 31.87
C ALA A 682 -23.27 -16.99 31.41
N LEU A 683 -24.17 -17.58 32.19
CA LEU A 683 -25.60 -17.35 32.06
C LEU A 683 -25.98 -15.91 32.47
N PRO A 684 -26.95 -15.29 31.80
CA PRO A 684 -27.54 -14.05 32.30
C PRO A 684 -28.21 -14.31 33.65
N THR A 685 -28.18 -13.32 34.55
CA THR A 685 -28.85 -13.44 35.85
C THR A 685 -30.35 -13.58 35.65
N PRO A 686 -30.98 -14.69 36.11
CA PRO A 686 -32.41 -14.89 35.93
C PRO A 686 -33.24 -13.96 36.83
N ASP A 687 -34.43 -13.57 36.35
CA ASP A 687 -35.42 -12.87 37.18
C ASP A 687 -36.11 -13.85 38.14
N LEU A 688 -35.83 -13.70 39.42
CA LEU A 688 -36.36 -14.57 40.47
C LEU A 688 -37.72 -14.09 41.01
N ALA A 689 -38.26 -12.96 40.55
CA ALA A 689 -39.51 -12.41 41.10
C ALA A 689 -40.73 -13.33 40.83
N SER A 690 -40.66 -14.13 39.77
CA SER A 690 -41.77 -14.95 39.26
C SER A 690 -41.58 -16.45 39.47
N ILE A 691 -40.58 -16.89 40.26
CA ILE A 691 -40.36 -18.31 40.53
C ILE A 691 -41.21 -18.82 41.70
N ALA A 692 -41.71 -20.05 41.62
CA ALA A 692 -42.29 -20.75 42.75
C ALA A 692 -41.15 -21.30 43.63
N ARG A 693 -40.94 -20.71 44.81
CA ARG A 693 -39.82 -21.09 45.70
C ARG A 693 -40.00 -22.48 46.31
N VAL A 694 -38.88 -23.19 46.43
CA VAL A 694 -38.76 -24.54 47.01
C VAL A 694 -37.70 -24.56 48.11
N ASP A 695 -36.54 -23.93 47.87
CA ASP A 695 -35.42 -23.80 48.80
C ASP A 695 -35.00 -25.16 49.40
N ARG A 696 -34.54 -26.08 48.55
CA ARG A 696 -34.10 -27.42 48.95
C ARG A 696 -32.68 -27.70 48.51
N THR A 697 -31.83 -28.13 49.44
CA THR A 697 -30.43 -28.49 49.17
C THR A 697 -30.32 -29.96 48.79
N PHE A 698 -29.55 -30.21 47.73
CA PHE A 698 -29.11 -31.52 47.25
C PHE A 698 -27.63 -31.72 47.60
N GLY A 699 -27.32 -32.84 48.25
CA GLY A 699 -26.03 -33.07 48.87
C GLY A 699 -25.69 -31.96 49.85
N GLU A 700 -24.48 -31.41 49.72
CA GLU A 700 -24.02 -30.27 50.51
C GLU A 700 -23.74 -29.04 49.63
N GLY A 701 -24.16 -29.04 48.36
CA GLY A 701 -23.54 -28.17 47.36
C GLY A 701 -24.42 -27.53 46.31
N ILE A 702 -25.65 -28.00 46.10
CA ILE A 702 -26.56 -27.42 45.10
C ILE A 702 -27.92 -27.18 45.78
N MET A 703 -28.54 -26.04 45.54
CA MET A 703 -29.87 -25.73 46.06
C MET A 703 -30.86 -25.52 44.93
N LEU A 704 -31.97 -26.24 44.95
CA LEU A 704 -33.13 -25.90 44.14
C LEU A 704 -33.84 -24.69 44.79
N LEU A 705 -33.65 -23.51 44.21
CA LEU A 705 -34.31 -22.28 44.66
C LEU A 705 -35.81 -22.33 44.39
N GLY A 706 -36.19 -22.80 43.21
CA GLY A 706 -37.58 -22.81 42.78
C GLY A 706 -37.74 -23.29 41.35
N TYR A 707 -38.94 -23.12 40.81
CA TYR A 707 -39.27 -23.54 39.45
C TYR A 707 -40.29 -22.60 38.80
N GLN A 708 -40.39 -22.68 37.48
CA GLN A 708 -41.45 -22.13 36.66
C GLN A 708 -41.96 -23.21 35.71
N ILE A 709 -43.27 -23.16 35.42
CA ILE A 709 -43.91 -24.13 34.54
C ILE A 709 -44.67 -23.41 33.45
N GLU A 710 -44.32 -23.74 32.21
CA GLU A 710 -45.06 -23.34 31.02
C GLU A 710 -45.79 -24.56 30.50
N LYS A 711 -47.11 -24.44 30.41
CA LYS A 711 -47.99 -25.54 30.05
C LYS A 711 -49.24 -25.05 29.31
N PRO A 712 -49.83 -25.89 28.45
CA PRO A 712 -51.19 -25.69 27.98
C PRO A 712 -52.19 -25.65 29.13
N SER A 713 -53.31 -24.96 28.94
CA SER A 713 -54.43 -24.93 29.88
C SER A 713 -55.75 -25.04 29.10
N PRO A 714 -56.45 -26.18 29.12
CA PRO A 714 -56.15 -27.41 29.87
C PRO A 714 -54.96 -28.20 29.29
N ILE A 715 -54.34 -29.08 30.10
CA ILE A 715 -53.29 -30.02 29.66
C ILE A 715 -53.97 -31.29 29.17
N ARG A 716 -53.60 -31.78 27.99
CA ARG A 716 -54.15 -32.98 27.34
C ARG A 716 -53.10 -34.09 27.17
N PRO A 717 -53.52 -35.34 26.92
CA PRO A 717 -52.60 -36.43 26.57
C PRO A 717 -51.72 -36.06 25.37
N GLY A 718 -50.40 -36.27 25.48
CA GLY A 718 -49.41 -35.93 24.45
C GLY A 718 -48.90 -34.49 24.47
N ASP A 719 -49.47 -33.60 25.30
CA ASP A 719 -48.96 -32.23 25.47
C ASP A 719 -47.56 -32.23 26.10
N SER A 720 -46.81 -31.16 25.84
CA SER A 720 -45.51 -30.91 26.46
C SER A 720 -45.64 -29.90 27.60
N VAL A 721 -45.07 -30.24 28.76
CA VAL A 721 -44.96 -29.37 29.93
C VAL A 721 -43.50 -29.00 30.10
N ASN A 722 -43.17 -27.72 29.95
CA ASN A 722 -41.82 -27.22 30.17
C ASN A 722 -41.67 -26.82 31.63
N VAL A 723 -40.70 -27.45 32.31
CA VAL A 723 -40.37 -27.23 33.72
C VAL A 723 -38.99 -26.58 33.78
N THR A 724 -38.93 -25.29 34.06
CA THR A 724 -37.67 -24.57 34.30
C THR A 724 -37.34 -24.61 35.78
N LEU A 725 -36.26 -25.28 36.13
CA LEU A 725 -35.71 -25.41 37.47
C LEU A 725 -34.63 -24.35 37.69
N TYR A 726 -34.66 -23.68 38.84
CA TYR A 726 -33.66 -22.68 39.21
C TYR A 726 -32.75 -23.23 40.29
N TRP A 727 -31.51 -23.52 39.93
CA TRP A 727 -30.49 -24.08 40.81
C TRP A 727 -29.53 -23.00 41.27
N GLN A 728 -29.15 -22.99 42.54
CA GLN A 728 -28.07 -22.16 43.06
C GLN A 728 -26.90 -23.04 43.49
N CYS A 729 -25.72 -22.75 42.97
CA CYS A 729 -24.49 -23.41 43.36
C CYS A 729 -24.01 -22.87 44.72
N LEU A 730 -23.89 -23.72 45.73
CA LEU A 730 -23.45 -23.31 47.08
C LEU A 730 -21.94 -23.49 47.28
N ARG A 731 -21.33 -24.40 46.52
CA ARG A 731 -19.88 -24.72 46.51
C ARG A 731 -19.48 -25.34 45.18
N ALA A 732 -18.19 -25.35 44.85
CA ALA A 732 -17.68 -26.01 43.65
C ALA A 732 -18.01 -27.52 43.67
N MET A 733 -18.51 -28.04 42.53
CA MET A 733 -18.90 -29.45 42.41
C MET A 733 -17.70 -30.32 42.02
N PRO A 734 -17.51 -31.49 42.65
CA PRO A 734 -16.37 -32.36 42.38
C PRO A 734 -16.49 -33.10 41.04
N GLN A 735 -17.69 -33.15 40.46
CA GLN A 735 -18.01 -33.86 39.22
C GLN A 735 -19.32 -33.33 38.63
N ASP A 736 -19.66 -33.81 37.44
CA ASP A 736 -20.91 -33.47 36.77
C ASP A 736 -22.08 -34.36 37.22
N TYR A 737 -23.23 -33.73 37.46
CA TYR A 737 -24.49 -34.39 37.80
C TYR A 737 -25.53 -34.18 36.70
N SER A 738 -26.37 -35.18 36.48
CA SER A 738 -27.57 -35.11 35.65
C SER A 738 -28.80 -34.81 36.50
N VAL A 739 -29.71 -34.02 35.96
CA VAL A 739 -31.01 -33.71 36.58
C VAL A 739 -32.07 -34.63 36.00
N PHE A 740 -32.93 -35.16 36.86
CA PHE A 740 -34.14 -35.86 36.46
C PHE A 740 -35.38 -35.09 36.89
N VAL A 741 -36.39 -35.11 36.02
CA VAL A 741 -37.74 -34.62 36.31
C VAL A 741 -38.71 -35.75 35.99
N HIS A 742 -39.39 -36.26 37.01
CA HIS A 742 -40.32 -37.37 36.91
C HIS A 742 -41.76 -36.89 37.10
N LEU A 743 -42.64 -37.27 36.19
CA LEU A 743 -44.09 -37.16 36.38
C LEU A 743 -44.58 -38.40 37.14
N VAL A 744 -45.07 -38.21 38.36
CA VAL A 744 -45.52 -39.29 39.24
C VAL A 744 -47.01 -39.18 39.54
N ASP A 745 -47.69 -40.33 39.64
CA ASP A 745 -49.10 -40.40 40.03
C ASP A 745 -49.31 -40.35 41.55
N GLU A 746 -50.56 -40.45 42.00
CA GLU A 746 -50.91 -40.45 43.42
C GLU A 746 -50.33 -41.62 44.22
N ALA A 747 -50.06 -42.75 43.56
CA ALA A 747 -49.41 -43.92 44.15
C ALA A 747 -47.87 -43.78 44.17
N GLY A 748 -47.33 -42.68 43.62
CA GLY A 748 -45.89 -42.44 43.49
C GLY A 748 -45.25 -43.19 42.32
N ALA A 749 -46.03 -43.82 41.45
CA ALA A 749 -45.51 -44.50 40.27
C ALA A 749 -45.13 -43.47 39.20
N MET A 750 -43.94 -43.61 38.63
CA MET A 750 -43.44 -42.76 37.55
C MET A 750 -44.14 -43.10 36.24
N ARG A 751 -44.67 -42.08 35.56
CA ARG A 751 -45.46 -42.20 34.33
C ARG A 751 -44.78 -41.56 33.12
N ALA A 752 -43.95 -40.55 33.34
CA ALA A 752 -43.06 -39.96 32.36
C ALA A 752 -41.82 -39.41 33.07
N GLN A 753 -40.73 -39.21 32.33
CA GLN A 753 -39.50 -38.64 32.86
C GLN A 753 -38.73 -37.86 31.80
N HIS A 754 -37.87 -36.94 32.24
CA HIS A 754 -36.84 -36.33 31.44
C HIS A 754 -35.56 -36.21 32.26
N ASP A 755 -34.52 -36.91 31.82
CA ASP A 755 -33.21 -37.00 32.47
C ASP A 755 -32.15 -36.45 31.53
N SER A 756 -31.44 -35.42 31.98
CA SER A 756 -30.40 -34.77 31.17
C SER A 756 -29.37 -34.09 32.06
N PRO A 757 -28.11 -33.97 31.62
CA PRO A 757 -27.20 -32.98 32.17
C PRO A 757 -27.85 -31.58 32.07
N PRO A 758 -27.55 -30.67 33.01
CA PRO A 758 -28.12 -29.33 32.99
C PRO A 758 -27.91 -28.64 31.64
N ARG A 759 -28.96 -27.96 31.17
CA ARG A 759 -29.01 -27.28 29.87
C ARG A 759 -28.62 -28.17 28.69
N GLY A 760 -28.93 -29.46 28.75
CA GLY A 760 -28.60 -30.42 27.70
C GLY A 760 -27.09 -30.70 27.57
N GLY A 761 -26.31 -30.42 28.61
CA GLY A 761 -24.87 -30.70 28.66
C GLY A 761 -23.95 -29.53 28.27
N THR A 762 -24.50 -28.39 27.83
CA THR A 762 -23.67 -27.21 27.52
C THR A 762 -23.20 -26.47 28.79
N TYR A 763 -23.86 -26.69 29.94
CA TYR A 763 -23.58 -26.01 31.20
C TYR A 763 -23.43 -26.98 32.39
N PRO A 764 -22.41 -27.87 32.36
CA PRO A 764 -22.25 -28.94 33.34
C PRO A 764 -22.04 -28.43 34.78
N THR A 765 -22.40 -29.21 35.79
CA THR A 765 -22.38 -28.72 37.19
C THR A 765 -20.99 -28.41 37.73
N SER A 766 -19.92 -29.01 37.17
CA SER A 766 -18.53 -28.73 37.55
C SER A 766 -18.07 -27.30 37.25
N ILE A 767 -18.71 -26.61 36.30
CA ILE A 767 -18.37 -25.23 35.93
C ILE A 767 -19.20 -24.18 36.68
N TRP A 768 -20.11 -24.58 37.55
CA TRP A 768 -20.97 -23.64 38.28
C TRP A 768 -20.19 -22.89 39.36
N ASP A 769 -20.22 -21.56 39.29
CA ASP A 769 -19.55 -20.70 40.24
C ASP A 769 -20.35 -20.61 41.55
N ARG A 770 -19.67 -20.47 42.68
CA ARG A 770 -20.36 -20.32 43.98
C ARG A 770 -21.27 -19.08 43.95
N GLY A 771 -22.54 -19.30 44.26
CA GLY A 771 -23.61 -18.29 44.28
C GLY A 771 -24.35 -18.15 42.96
N GLU A 772 -23.84 -18.72 41.86
CA GLU A 772 -24.45 -18.66 40.53
C GLU A 772 -25.82 -19.34 40.53
N ILE A 773 -26.76 -18.76 39.76
CA ILE A 773 -28.11 -19.28 39.60
C ILE A 773 -28.34 -19.72 38.16
N ILE A 774 -28.70 -20.99 37.99
CA ILE A 774 -28.83 -21.66 36.70
C ILE A 774 -30.31 -21.97 36.47
N GLY A 775 -30.87 -21.38 35.40
CA GLY A 775 -32.18 -21.77 34.87
C GLY A 775 -32.03 -22.95 33.91
N ASP A 776 -32.65 -24.07 34.24
CA ASP A 776 -32.51 -25.35 33.55
C ASP A 776 -33.89 -25.91 33.16
N THR A 777 -34.18 -26.00 31.86
CA THR A 777 -35.51 -26.35 31.34
C THR A 777 -35.58 -27.81 30.93
N HIS A 778 -36.53 -28.54 31.51
CA HIS A 778 -36.85 -29.93 31.18
C HIS A 778 -38.24 -30.03 30.57
N THR A 779 -38.37 -30.69 29.43
CA THR A 779 -39.66 -30.92 28.77
C THR A 779 -40.19 -32.29 29.12
N ILE A 780 -41.34 -32.34 29.80
CA ILE A 780 -42.05 -33.57 30.10
C ILE A 780 -43.19 -33.72 29.12
N VAL A 781 -43.16 -34.81 28.33
CA VAL A 781 -44.26 -35.18 27.45
C VAL A 781 -45.29 -35.98 28.25
N VAL A 782 -46.52 -35.50 28.25
CA VAL A 782 -47.63 -36.15 28.93
C VAL A 782 -47.98 -37.47 28.22
N PRO A 783 -48.12 -38.60 28.95
CA PRO A 783 -48.49 -39.88 28.35
C PRO A 783 -49.80 -39.80 27.55
N ARG A 784 -49.90 -40.54 26.44
CA ARG A 784 -51.10 -40.58 25.58
C ARG A 784 -52.29 -41.31 26.21
N GLU A 785 -52.03 -42.18 27.19
CA GLU A 785 -53.04 -42.89 27.98
C GLU A 785 -52.83 -42.57 29.47
N PRO A 786 -53.14 -41.35 29.93
CA PRO A 786 -52.94 -40.97 31.32
C PRO A 786 -54.01 -41.61 32.21
N SER A 787 -53.58 -42.40 33.20
CA SER A 787 -54.42 -42.86 34.31
C SER A 787 -53.55 -42.79 35.57
N PRO A 788 -53.82 -41.93 36.58
CA PRO A 788 -55.02 -41.13 36.95
C PRO A 788 -55.13 -39.72 36.30
N SER A 789 -56.03 -38.83 36.78
CA SER A 789 -56.25 -37.46 36.27
C SER A 789 -55.36 -36.38 36.92
N THR A 790 -54.59 -36.75 37.94
CA THR A 790 -53.81 -35.83 38.77
C THR A 790 -52.40 -36.37 39.03
N TYR A 791 -51.38 -35.54 38.76
CA TYR A 791 -49.96 -35.89 38.81
C TYR A 791 -49.15 -34.85 39.58
N ARG A 792 -47.95 -35.23 40.01
CA ARG A 792 -46.96 -34.33 40.61
C ARG A 792 -45.62 -34.48 39.89
N LEU A 793 -44.74 -33.51 40.07
CA LEU A 793 -43.37 -33.56 39.56
C LEU A 793 -42.41 -33.86 40.70
N ALA A 794 -41.61 -34.90 40.55
CA ALA A 794 -40.48 -35.21 41.43
C ALA A 794 -39.16 -34.89 40.72
N VAL A 795 -38.28 -34.15 41.39
CA VAL A 795 -37.03 -33.64 40.83
C VAL A 795 -35.86 -34.12 41.66
N GLY A 796 -34.76 -34.51 41.02
CA GLY A 796 -33.51 -34.75 41.72
C GLY A 796 -32.30 -34.77 40.80
N MET A 797 -31.14 -35.13 41.38
CA MET A 797 -29.86 -35.18 40.68
C MET A 797 -29.14 -36.50 40.94
N TYR A 798 -28.39 -36.99 39.95
CA TYR A 798 -27.54 -38.17 40.09
C TYR A 798 -26.23 -38.03 39.31
N ALA A 799 -25.24 -38.83 39.69
CA ALA A 799 -23.97 -38.95 38.99
C ALA A 799 -24.04 -39.98 37.86
N TRP A 800 -23.54 -39.65 36.66
CA TRP A 800 -23.39 -40.59 35.56
C TRP A 800 -21.93 -41.07 35.45
N PRO A 801 -21.64 -42.37 35.17
CA PRO A 801 -22.57 -43.45 34.82
C PRO A 801 -23.05 -44.32 35.99
N ASN A 802 -22.60 -44.07 37.23
CA ASN A 802 -22.90 -44.95 38.37
C ASN A 802 -24.31 -44.79 38.96
N LEU A 803 -25.09 -43.82 38.47
CA LEU A 803 -26.47 -43.51 38.85
C LEU A 803 -26.67 -43.18 40.34
N GLN A 804 -25.60 -42.77 41.03
CA GLN A 804 -25.68 -42.41 42.44
C GLN A 804 -26.43 -41.10 42.62
N ARG A 805 -27.58 -41.14 43.31
CA ARG A 805 -28.43 -39.97 43.55
C ARG A 805 -27.91 -39.10 44.69
N LEU A 806 -28.08 -37.78 44.54
CA LEU A 806 -27.77 -36.81 45.59
C LEU A 806 -28.89 -36.79 46.65
N PRO A 807 -28.56 -36.81 47.95
CA PRO A 807 -29.56 -36.75 49.00
C PRO A 807 -30.23 -35.38 49.04
N ALA A 808 -31.52 -35.33 49.31
CA ALA A 808 -32.35 -34.14 49.47
C ALA A 808 -33.20 -34.26 50.74
N GLY A 809 -32.71 -33.75 51.86
CA GLY A 809 -33.34 -33.95 53.17
C GLY A 809 -33.36 -35.42 53.58
N ASN A 810 -34.54 -35.99 53.83
CA ASN A 810 -34.71 -37.41 54.21
C ASN A 810 -34.81 -38.37 53.02
N GLY A 811 -34.71 -37.88 51.78
CA GLY A 811 -34.79 -38.68 50.56
C GLY A 811 -33.71 -38.29 49.55
N ASP A 812 -33.95 -38.56 48.27
CA ASP A 812 -33.06 -38.30 47.13
C ASP A 812 -33.73 -37.46 46.02
N GLN A 813 -34.95 -37.00 46.27
CA GLN A 813 -35.77 -36.21 45.36
C GLN A 813 -36.68 -35.25 46.11
N VAL A 814 -37.11 -34.19 45.43
CA VAL A 814 -38.07 -33.20 45.94
C VAL A 814 -39.33 -33.24 45.06
N VAL A 815 -40.50 -33.43 45.68
CA VAL A 815 -41.78 -33.29 44.99
C VAL A 815 -42.18 -31.82 44.98
N LEU A 816 -42.36 -31.24 43.81
CA LEU A 816 -42.73 -29.83 43.67
C LEU A 816 -44.16 -29.59 44.21
N PRO A 817 -44.43 -28.47 44.90
CA PRO A 817 -45.74 -28.10 45.43
C PRO A 817 -46.71 -27.64 44.32
N LEU A 818 -46.84 -28.42 43.25
CA LEU A 818 -47.78 -28.23 42.16
C LEU A 818 -48.48 -29.54 41.82
N THR A 819 -49.77 -29.41 41.55
CA THR A 819 -50.62 -30.48 41.02
C THR A 819 -50.87 -30.26 39.53
N ILE A 820 -50.52 -31.26 38.71
CA ILE A 820 -50.78 -31.30 37.27
C ILE A 820 -52.07 -32.09 37.04
N LYS A 821 -53.13 -31.42 36.60
CA LYS A 821 -54.37 -32.08 36.18
C LYS A 821 -54.34 -32.27 34.67
N ILE A 822 -54.57 -33.50 34.22
CA ILE A 822 -54.71 -33.82 32.80
C ILE A 822 -56.20 -33.97 32.51
N ASP A 823 -56.68 -33.20 31.55
CA ASP A 823 -58.03 -33.30 31.02
C ASP A 823 -58.05 -34.39 29.93
N PRO A 824 -58.87 -35.45 30.07
CA PRO A 824 -58.89 -36.59 29.15
C PRO A 824 -59.13 -36.25 27.68
#